data_AF-A0A2V6FKE9-F1
#
_entry.id   AF-A0A2V6FKE9-F1
#
_cell.length_a   1.000
_cell.length_b   1.000
_cell.length_c   1.000
_cell.angle_alpha   90.00
_cell.angle_beta   90.00
_cell.angle_gamma   90.00
#
_symmetry.space_group_name_H-M   'P 1'
#
loop_
_entity.id
_entity.type
_entity.pdbx_description
1 polymer ?
#
loop_
_entity_poly.entity_id
_entity_poly.type
_entity_poly.pdbx_seq_one_letter_code
_entity_poly.pdbx_strand_id
1 'polypeptide(L)'
;MKTRHELSQGASFSHLRIATASTLFILAAAIVVFAAGEGGDEGGSPTAAGGALVRMDMDSQVAVLLDEIPVGSQREAAAGWALAQNTSFWTDRAQRQTRDTYYRLVFRGLYFPSAWANASKVRGPLPLPPQSVWHIQLTNAPARVAQNGHDLVAVNYHFQTYLVTDAASPGAVEPNLAKTGGSWDEPFNLPSDPELLLERTGYACMDEFEYPVGSVFEENTWYFYDDTCRPHSSCHPTVVAKESCVEALQKHTGIVKTNVHFTRVAYDPNTASAFRVGAIANPTGADLSVVTEDMVEQNRIFYRYFAPGSCDLAEGTIAKLGWRRLLAFSATVRNDGTQPIHIGDPTDPSNPWVKSNVLVFSPCHQHHHFSHYGNFGYNGAPGSKRAFCLEDTNRFHNDEMTPLTAIHQSCEYQGIGAGWGDEYEFGIPGQWVDITDVDATQPHALTFDSNPDQFLCEGQTLDANNNPVDPLDLTAIAFDPTSFIAENGLPQSRIRCLLPSLWQVNNHGETQISSQGGSFVTDPCTRGQIGPLRDCGFQAAPEGLLSCTPGATVNLSCKVARGGGPQVVRACERSAVLGVGVACAVGDSVADAIVDGSATVSFTCPVVRDGATGAGGYALYTTPLLPTQTPASVTFTAH
;
A
#
# COMPACT_ATOMS: atom_id res chain seq x y z
N MET A 1 -11.75 -15.17 -24.26
CA MET A 1 -10.62 -14.25 -24.49
C MET A 1 -10.79 -13.60 -25.86
N LYS A 2 -11.23 -12.33 -25.91
CA LYS A 2 -11.20 -11.50 -27.13
C LYS A 2 -9.92 -10.65 -27.07
N THR A 3 -9.17 -10.66 -28.16
CA THR A 3 -7.83 -10.08 -28.32
C THR A 3 -7.84 -8.55 -28.45
N ARG A 4 -6.86 -7.90 -27.79
CA ARG A 4 -6.50 -6.46 -27.76
C ARG A 4 -5.83 -5.96 -29.07
N HIS A 5 -6.34 -6.33 -30.24
CA HIS A 5 -5.85 -5.82 -31.53
C HIS A 5 -7.03 -5.35 -32.36
N GLU A 6 -7.39 -4.06 -32.24
CA GLU A 6 -8.07 -3.27 -33.27
C GLU A 6 -8.44 -1.86 -32.74
N LEU A 7 -7.45 -1.04 -32.39
CA LEU A 7 -7.63 0.42 -32.25
C LEU A 7 -6.29 1.13 -32.55
N SER A 8 -5.74 0.94 -33.75
CA SER A 8 -4.66 1.80 -34.24
C SER A 8 -4.75 2.03 -35.74
N GLN A 9 -5.70 2.85 -36.19
CA GLN A 9 -5.57 3.51 -37.49
C GLN A 9 -6.12 4.94 -37.44
N GLY A 10 -5.21 5.90 -37.61
CA GLY A 10 -5.47 7.09 -38.42
C GLY A 10 -5.55 8.44 -37.70
N ALA A 11 -4.41 9.11 -37.53
CA ALA A 11 -4.34 10.57 -37.66
C ALA A 11 -2.93 11.01 -38.09
N SER A 12 -2.81 11.36 -39.37
CA SER A 12 -1.62 11.94 -40.00
C SER A 12 -1.50 13.42 -39.62
N PHE A 13 -0.47 13.79 -38.86
CA PHE A 13 -0.15 15.19 -38.58
C PHE A 13 0.61 15.81 -39.76
N SER A 14 -0.01 16.80 -40.40
CA SER A 14 0.59 17.58 -41.47
C SER A 14 1.28 18.82 -40.91
N HIS A 15 2.50 19.05 -41.40
CA HIS A 15 3.38 20.18 -41.12
C HIS A 15 2.70 21.56 -41.15
N LEU A 16 2.99 22.41 -40.17
CA LEU A 16 2.85 23.86 -40.31
C LEU A 16 4.17 24.56 -39.95
N ARG A 17 4.61 25.40 -40.88
CA ARG A 17 5.92 26.05 -40.92
C ARG A 17 5.98 27.28 -40.01
N ILE A 18 7.19 27.45 -39.48
CA ILE A 18 7.77 28.58 -38.77
C ILE A 18 7.58 29.91 -39.52
N ALA A 19 7.28 30.97 -38.78
CA ALA A 19 7.60 32.35 -39.15
C ALA A 19 8.34 33.04 -37.99
N THR A 20 9.60 33.36 -38.23
CA THR A 20 10.53 34.11 -37.38
C THR A 20 10.19 35.60 -37.34
N ALA A 21 10.32 36.23 -36.17
CA ALA A 21 10.58 37.67 -36.08
C ALA A 21 11.55 37.95 -34.93
N SER A 22 12.73 38.45 -35.30
CA SER A 22 13.83 38.87 -34.44
C SER A 22 13.57 40.25 -33.86
N THR A 23 13.91 40.47 -32.58
CA THR A 23 14.36 41.80 -32.14
C THR A 23 15.40 41.70 -31.03
N LEU A 24 16.55 42.27 -31.35
CA LEU A 24 17.75 42.51 -30.56
C LEU A 24 17.46 43.55 -29.45
N PHE A 25 17.96 43.33 -28.23
CA PHE A 25 18.39 44.44 -27.36
C PHE A 25 19.62 44.01 -26.55
N ILE A 26 20.60 44.92 -26.51
CA ILE A 26 21.98 44.75 -26.06
C ILE A 26 22.23 45.74 -24.90
N LEU A 27 23.02 45.29 -23.91
CA LEU A 27 23.75 46.02 -22.84
C LEU A 27 22.91 46.72 -21.73
N ALA A 28 23.35 46.85 -20.48
CA ALA A 28 24.70 46.93 -19.94
C ALA A 28 24.78 46.46 -18.48
N ALA A 29 25.98 46.00 -18.09
CA ALA A 29 26.38 45.70 -16.72
C ALA A 29 26.61 46.95 -15.88
N ALA A 30 26.37 46.85 -14.57
CA ALA A 30 26.99 47.72 -13.57
C ALA A 30 27.31 46.90 -12.31
N ILE A 31 28.60 46.70 -12.08
CA ILE A 31 29.19 46.18 -10.85
C ILE A 31 29.23 47.33 -9.83
N VAL A 32 28.70 47.11 -8.64
CA VAL A 32 29.02 47.92 -7.46
C VAL A 32 29.37 46.97 -6.31
N VAL A 33 30.64 47.01 -5.90
CA VAL A 33 31.16 46.41 -4.67
C VAL A 33 31.22 47.52 -3.63
N PHE A 34 30.58 47.35 -2.47
CA PHE A 34 31.03 47.95 -1.20
C PHE A 34 30.49 47.19 0.03
N ALA A 35 31.43 46.52 0.70
CA ALA A 35 31.68 46.37 2.13
C ALA A 35 30.53 46.15 3.17
N ALA A 36 30.53 44.92 3.71
CA ALA A 36 30.52 44.52 5.13
C ALA A 36 29.51 45.14 6.11
N GLY A 37 28.57 44.31 6.56
CA GLY A 37 27.92 44.37 7.86
C GLY A 37 27.59 42.95 8.31
N GLU A 38 28.18 42.50 9.42
CA GLU A 38 27.94 41.19 10.02
C GLU A 38 26.50 41.09 10.58
N GLY A 39 25.79 40.04 10.21
CA GLY A 39 24.50 39.64 10.76
C GLY A 39 24.12 38.27 10.17
N GLY A 40 24.01 37.26 11.02
CA GLY A 40 23.82 35.86 10.58
C GLY A 40 22.50 35.64 9.85
N ASP A 41 22.58 35.01 8.69
CA ASP A 41 21.45 34.42 7.97
C ASP A 41 21.37 32.94 8.35
N GLU A 42 20.28 32.56 9.02
CA GLU A 42 19.75 31.21 8.96
C GLU A 42 19.38 30.91 7.50
N GLY A 43 19.80 29.76 6.99
CA GLY A 43 19.54 29.33 5.61
C GLY A 43 18.04 29.17 5.35
N GLY A 44 17.40 30.23 4.86
CA GLY A 44 16.05 30.18 4.32
C GLY A 44 16.07 29.55 2.93
N SER A 45 15.33 28.44 2.76
CA SER A 45 15.01 27.88 1.45
C SER A 45 14.44 28.95 0.50
N PRO A 46 14.75 28.89 -0.80
CA PRO A 46 14.20 29.83 -1.78
C PRO A 46 12.68 29.68 -1.83
N THR A 47 11.96 30.71 -1.38
CA THR A 47 10.49 30.76 -1.46
C THR A 47 10.09 30.91 -2.92
N ALA A 48 9.47 29.87 -3.49
CA ALA A 48 8.87 29.94 -4.81
C ALA A 48 7.84 31.08 -4.85
N ALA A 49 7.88 31.88 -5.92
CA ALA A 49 6.88 32.90 -6.17
C ALA A 49 5.51 32.26 -6.45
N GLY A 50 4.70 32.10 -5.40
CA GLY A 50 3.30 31.70 -5.43
C GLY A 50 3.06 30.20 -5.56
N GLY A 51 2.69 29.55 -4.45
CA GLY A 51 2.09 28.21 -4.45
C GLY A 51 0.56 28.27 -4.53
N ALA A 52 -0.07 27.12 -4.33
CA ALA A 52 -1.50 27.00 -4.10
C ALA A 52 -1.79 26.21 -2.82
N LEU A 53 -2.93 26.52 -2.21
CA LEU A 53 -3.50 25.79 -1.10
C LEU A 53 -4.85 25.21 -1.53
N VAL A 54 -5.02 23.90 -1.37
CA VAL A 54 -6.32 23.23 -1.48
C VAL A 54 -6.67 22.65 -0.13
N ARG A 55 -7.70 23.22 0.51
CA ARG A 55 -8.24 22.67 1.74
C ARG A 55 -9.01 21.40 1.43
N MET A 56 -8.81 20.37 2.24
CA MET A 56 -9.54 19.11 2.22
C MET A 56 -10.31 19.00 3.53
N ASP A 57 -11.62 18.78 3.44
CA ASP A 57 -12.49 18.58 4.61
C ASP A 57 -13.36 17.32 4.39
N MET A 58 -13.60 16.54 5.45
CA MET A 58 -14.54 15.42 5.41
C MET A 58 -15.21 15.23 6.76
N ASP A 59 -16.54 15.27 6.79
CA ASP A 59 -17.34 14.85 7.95
C ASP A 59 -17.74 13.39 7.78
N SER A 60 -17.41 12.54 8.75
CA SER A 60 -17.73 11.11 8.69
C SER A 60 -17.99 10.52 10.09
N GLN A 61 -18.21 9.22 10.14
CA GLN A 61 -18.47 8.47 11.36
C GLN A 61 -17.72 7.14 11.31
N VAL A 62 -17.00 6.82 12.38
CA VAL A 62 -16.40 5.50 12.59
C VAL A 62 -17.11 4.76 13.70
N ALA A 63 -17.03 3.44 13.66
CA ALA A 63 -17.68 2.56 14.61
C ALA A 63 -16.86 1.30 14.93
N VAL A 64 -17.22 0.68 16.05
CA VAL A 64 -16.94 -0.73 16.34
C VAL A 64 -18.23 -1.50 16.05
N LEU A 65 -18.17 -2.45 15.12
CA LEU A 65 -19.27 -3.35 14.77
C LEU A 65 -19.42 -4.45 15.82
N LEU A 66 -20.65 -4.71 16.28
CA LEU A 66 -20.96 -5.70 17.31
C LEU A 66 -21.72 -6.92 16.80
N ASP A 67 -22.06 -6.95 15.51
CA ASP A 67 -22.97 -7.93 14.91
C ASP A 67 -22.49 -9.38 15.05
N GLU A 68 -21.17 -9.57 14.93
CA GLU A 68 -20.50 -10.87 15.05
C GLU A 68 -20.43 -11.39 16.50
N ILE A 69 -20.66 -10.52 17.49
CA ILE A 69 -20.67 -10.90 18.90
C ILE A 69 -22.08 -11.41 19.26
N PRO A 70 -22.22 -12.60 19.89
CA PRO A 70 -23.52 -13.13 20.27
C PRO A 70 -24.33 -12.15 21.14
N VAL A 71 -25.60 -11.95 20.79
CA VAL A 71 -26.54 -11.11 21.54
C VAL A 71 -26.63 -11.59 23.00
N GLY A 72 -26.68 -10.65 23.93
CA GLY A 72 -26.72 -10.91 25.36
C GLY A 72 -25.48 -10.38 26.06
N SER A 73 -25.04 -11.05 27.12
CA SER A 73 -23.94 -10.57 27.97
C SER A 73 -22.63 -10.29 27.22
N GLN A 74 -22.34 -11.06 26.17
CA GLN A 74 -21.13 -10.87 25.37
C GLN A 74 -21.20 -9.59 24.53
N ARG A 75 -22.32 -9.35 23.84
CA ARG A 75 -22.50 -8.10 23.08
C ARG A 75 -22.56 -6.88 23.99
N GLU A 76 -23.17 -6.98 25.16
CA GLU A 76 -23.16 -5.91 26.16
C GLU A 76 -21.74 -5.61 26.68
N ALA A 77 -20.93 -6.65 26.91
CA ALA A 77 -19.53 -6.47 27.30
C ALA A 77 -18.69 -5.84 26.19
N ALA A 78 -18.92 -6.23 24.93
CA ALA A 78 -18.26 -5.63 23.76
C ALA A 78 -18.63 -4.15 23.60
N ALA A 79 -19.92 -3.82 23.70
CA ALA A 79 -20.38 -2.43 23.68
C ALA A 79 -19.78 -1.61 24.82
N GLY A 80 -19.78 -2.15 26.05
CA GLY A 80 -19.18 -1.50 27.21
C GLY A 80 -17.67 -1.26 27.06
N TRP A 81 -16.95 -2.23 26.47
CA TRP A 81 -15.53 -2.07 26.14
C TRP A 81 -15.30 -0.96 25.11
N ALA A 82 -16.07 -0.92 24.03
CA ALA A 82 -15.94 0.11 23.00
C ALA A 82 -16.28 1.51 23.54
N LEU A 83 -17.34 1.63 24.34
CA LEU A 83 -17.72 2.89 25.01
C LEU A 83 -16.67 3.41 25.99
N ALA A 84 -15.86 2.51 26.57
CA ALA A 84 -14.79 2.85 27.50
C ALA A 84 -13.46 3.21 26.81
N GLN A 85 -13.36 3.10 25.49
CA GLN A 85 -12.15 3.45 24.76
C GLN A 85 -11.88 4.96 24.81
N ASN A 86 -10.59 5.31 24.77
CA ASN A 86 -10.11 6.68 24.85
C ASN A 86 -10.16 7.39 23.48
N THR A 87 -9.80 8.68 23.47
CA THR A 87 -9.77 9.47 22.24
C THR A 87 -8.83 8.89 21.19
N SER A 88 -7.63 8.42 21.56
CA SER A 88 -6.67 7.90 20.58
C SER A 88 -7.22 6.70 19.81
N PHE A 89 -7.90 5.76 20.50
CA PHE A 89 -8.57 4.63 19.85
C PHE A 89 -9.54 5.07 18.73
N TRP A 90 -10.35 6.10 18.99
CA TRP A 90 -11.32 6.60 18.01
C TRP A 90 -10.67 7.44 16.92
N THR A 91 -9.64 8.22 17.25
CA THR A 91 -8.85 8.99 16.29
C THR A 91 -8.10 8.07 15.34
N ASP A 92 -7.44 7.02 15.83
CA ASP A 92 -6.70 6.05 15.01
C ASP A 92 -7.64 5.33 14.03
N ARG A 93 -8.86 4.98 14.50
CA ARG A 93 -9.89 4.38 13.66
C ARG A 93 -10.41 5.35 12.59
N ALA A 94 -10.60 6.63 12.94
CA ALA A 94 -10.97 7.68 11.99
C ALA A 94 -9.86 7.94 10.95
N GLN A 95 -8.59 7.85 11.34
CA GLN A 95 -7.45 7.89 10.41
C GLN A 95 -7.49 6.71 9.44
N ARG A 96 -7.76 5.49 9.90
CA ARG A 96 -7.91 4.31 9.03
C ARG A 96 -9.03 4.47 8.01
N GLN A 97 -10.23 4.86 8.44
CA GLN A 97 -11.34 5.11 7.53
C GLN A 97 -11.03 6.24 6.53
N THR A 98 -10.31 7.28 6.96
CA THR A 98 -9.87 8.36 6.06
C THR A 98 -8.86 7.85 5.03
N ARG A 99 -7.95 6.96 5.44
CA ARG A 99 -6.96 6.33 4.57
C ARG A 99 -7.59 5.45 3.50
N ASP A 100 -8.77 4.88 3.71
CA ASP A 100 -9.51 4.15 2.66
C ASP A 100 -9.85 5.03 1.43
N THR A 101 -9.77 6.37 1.54
CA THR A 101 -9.92 7.26 0.37
C THR A 101 -8.67 7.33 -0.52
N TYR A 102 -7.53 6.82 -0.05
CA TYR A 102 -6.22 6.94 -0.69
C TYR A 102 -6.22 6.45 -2.14
N TYR A 103 -6.65 5.20 -2.38
CA TYR A 103 -6.48 4.52 -3.68
C TYR A 103 -7.11 5.33 -4.82
N ARG A 104 -8.38 5.70 -4.66
CA ARG A 104 -9.10 6.53 -5.61
C ARG A 104 -8.55 7.95 -5.73
N LEU A 105 -8.03 8.54 -4.67
CA LEU A 105 -7.51 9.91 -4.71
C LEU A 105 -6.17 10.02 -5.43
N VAL A 106 -5.32 9.00 -5.32
CA VAL A 106 -4.08 8.85 -6.08
C VAL A 106 -4.41 8.56 -7.55
N PHE A 107 -5.05 7.42 -7.82
CA PHE A 107 -5.34 6.94 -9.19
C PHE A 107 -6.61 7.54 -9.80
N ARG A 108 -6.97 8.75 -9.36
CA ARG A 108 -8.23 9.41 -9.66
C ARG A 108 -8.55 9.51 -11.15
N GLY A 109 -7.53 9.64 -11.99
CA GLY A 109 -7.70 9.70 -13.45
C GLY A 109 -8.43 8.50 -14.06
N LEU A 110 -8.28 7.31 -13.45
CA LEU A 110 -8.92 6.06 -13.91
C LEU A 110 -10.44 6.07 -13.70
N TYR A 111 -10.93 6.83 -12.72
CA TYR A 111 -12.35 6.91 -12.36
C TYR A 111 -13.16 7.87 -13.25
N PHE A 112 -12.50 8.72 -14.03
CA PHE A 112 -13.14 9.71 -14.89
C PHE A 112 -12.74 9.53 -16.37
N PRO A 113 -13.28 8.51 -17.08
CA PRO A 113 -12.80 8.03 -18.39
C PRO A 113 -13.07 8.98 -19.58
N SER A 114 -12.56 10.20 -19.52
CA SER A 114 -12.35 11.10 -20.67
C SER A 114 -10.90 11.63 -20.74
N ALA A 115 -9.99 11.10 -19.91
CA ALA A 115 -8.87 11.86 -19.36
C ALA A 115 -7.55 11.89 -20.17
N TRP A 116 -7.32 11.05 -21.18
CA TRP A 116 -6.04 11.10 -21.93
C TRP A 116 -6.16 11.61 -23.37
N ALA A 117 -7.36 11.64 -23.93
CA ALA A 117 -7.59 12.06 -25.32
C ALA A 117 -8.19 13.47 -25.48
N ASN A 118 -8.56 14.15 -24.39
CA ASN A 118 -9.21 15.46 -24.47
C ASN A 118 -8.74 16.42 -23.37
N ALA A 119 -7.88 17.37 -23.73
CA ALA A 119 -7.17 18.31 -22.84
C ALA A 119 -8.07 19.27 -22.02
N SER A 120 -9.40 19.19 -22.13
CA SER A 120 -10.35 20.10 -21.48
C SER A 120 -11.16 19.48 -20.33
N LYS A 121 -10.92 18.21 -19.96
CA LYS A 121 -11.54 17.51 -18.81
C LYS A 121 -10.60 16.50 -18.14
N VAL A 122 -9.30 16.82 -18.03
CA VAL A 122 -8.34 15.95 -17.33
C VAL A 122 -8.67 15.97 -15.85
N ARG A 123 -8.90 14.78 -15.27
CA ARG A 123 -8.98 14.57 -13.83
C ARG A 123 -7.69 13.87 -13.44
N GLY A 124 -6.92 14.50 -12.57
CA GLY A 124 -5.67 13.95 -12.06
C GLY A 124 -5.74 13.70 -10.56
N PRO A 125 -4.59 13.35 -9.96
CA PRO A 125 -4.47 13.05 -8.54
C PRO A 125 -4.90 14.22 -7.65
N LEU A 126 -5.59 13.88 -6.56
CA LEU A 126 -5.83 14.76 -5.42
C LEU A 126 -5.51 13.97 -4.13
N PRO A 127 -4.27 13.48 -3.98
CA PRO A 127 -3.90 12.52 -2.95
C PRO A 127 -4.07 13.10 -1.55
N LEU A 128 -4.20 12.24 -0.54
CA LEU A 128 -4.02 12.68 0.84
C LEU A 128 -2.55 13.12 1.03
N PRO A 129 -2.27 14.24 1.73
CA PRO A 129 -0.91 14.57 2.13
C PRO A 129 -0.40 13.58 3.20
N PRO A 130 0.88 13.62 3.59
CA PRO A 130 1.39 12.81 4.69
C PRO A 130 0.55 12.93 5.97
N GLN A 131 0.37 11.82 6.69
CA GLN A 131 -0.54 11.74 7.85
C GLN A 131 -0.19 12.72 8.98
N SER A 132 1.06 13.17 9.06
CA SER A 132 1.55 14.11 10.08
C SER A 132 0.83 15.47 10.07
N VAL A 133 0.19 15.83 8.95
CA VAL A 133 -0.58 17.08 8.80
C VAL A 133 -2.08 16.85 8.68
N TRP A 134 -2.55 15.68 9.12
CA TRP A 134 -3.98 15.39 9.23
C TRP A 134 -4.51 15.90 10.56
N HIS A 135 -5.63 16.61 10.52
CA HIS A 135 -6.34 17.03 11.72
C HIS A 135 -7.67 16.27 11.82
N ILE A 136 -7.73 15.35 12.76
CA ILE A 136 -8.94 14.58 13.08
C ILE A 136 -9.51 15.10 14.39
N GLN A 137 -10.74 15.60 14.35
CA GLN A 137 -11.47 16.05 15.52
C GLN A 137 -12.73 15.20 15.73
N LEU A 138 -12.83 14.53 16.88
CA LEU A 138 -14.07 13.86 17.29
C LEU A 138 -15.13 14.93 17.64
N THR A 139 -16.33 14.82 17.09
CA THR A 139 -17.39 15.85 17.22
C THR A 139 -18.47 15.48 18.23
N ASN A 140 -18.48 14.25 18.72
CA ASN A 140 -19.35 13.76 19.78
C ASN A 140 -18.65 12.69 20.63
N ALA A 141 -19.26 12.35 21.77
CA ALA A 141 -18.84 11.22 22.58
C ALA A 141 -19.27 9.89 21.93
N PRO A 142 -18.54 8.78 22.15
CA PRO A 142 -18.94 7.45 21.70
C PRO A 142 -20.32 7.07 22.22
N ALA A 143 -21.17 6.58 21.33
CA ALA A 143 -22.51 6.15 21.68
C ALA A 143 -22.87 4.85 20.96
N ARG A 144 -23.60 3.97 21.65
CA ARG A 144 -24.19 2.79 21.02
C ARG A 144 -25.38 3.20 20.17
N VAL A 145 -25.40 2.80 18.92
CA VAL A 145 -26.42 3.15 17.93
C VAL A 145 -26.85 1.91 17.16
N ALA A 146 -28.11 1.90 16.72
CA ALA A 146 -28.58 0.97 15.72
C ALA A 146 -28.67 1.71 14.38
N GLN A 147 -27.79 1.40 13.44
CA GLN A 147 -27.67 2.13 12.17
C GLN A 147 -27.54 1.17 11.01
N ASN A 148 -28.33 1.38 9.95
CA ASN A 148 -28.37 0.54 8.74
C ASN A 148 -28.61 -0.96 9.01
N GLY A 149 -29.26 -1.31 10.14
CA GLY A 149 -29.49 -2.70 10.54
C GLY A 149 -28.41 -3.31 11.43
N HIS A 150 -27.34 -2.56 11.74
CA HIS A 150 -26.22 -2.98 12.57
C HIS A 150 -26.30 -2.46 13.99
N ASP A 151 -25.74 -3.20 14.95
CA ASP A 151 -25.49 -2.76 16.32
C ASP A 151 -24.05 -2.27 16.45
N LEU A 152 -23.87 -0.97 16.70
CA LEU A 152 -22.59 -0.29 16.62
C LEU A 152 -22.31 0.51 17.89
N VAL A 153 -21.04 0.70 18.23
CA VAL A 153 -20.62 1.87 19.03
C VAL A 153 -19.91 2.83 18.09
N ALA A 154 -20.42 4.05 17.94
CA ALA A 154 -19.99 4.98 16.91
C ALA A 154 -19.59 6.35 17.45
N VAL A 155 -18.68 7.01 16.73
CA VAL A 155 -18.20 8.39 16.95
C VAL A 155 -18.12 9.11 15.60
N ASN A 156 -18.66 10.32 15.56
CA ASN A 156 -18.52 11.22 14.43
C ASN A 156 -17.19 11.97 14.53
N TYR A 157 -16.58 12.25 13.38
CA TYR A 157 -15.36 13.03 13.32
C TYR A 157 -15.36 13.97 12.12
N HIS A 158 -14.56 15.02 12.24
CA HIS A 158 -14.21 15.94 11.17
C HIS A 158 -12.73 15.75 10.85
N PHE A 159 -12.43 15.45 9.59
CA PHE A 159 -11.09 15.47 9.03
C PHE A 159 -10.85 16.79 8.31
N GLN A 160 -9.69 17.39 8.54
CA GLN A 160 -9.21 18.54 7.78
C GLN A 160 -7.71 18.44 7.50
N THR A 161 -7.30 18.87 6.31
CA THR A 161 -5.90 19.13 5.97
C THR A 161 -5.80 20.14 4.81
N TYR A 162 -4.57 20.47 4.40
CA TYR A 162 -4.29 21.25 3.20
C TYR A 162 -3.28 20.55 2.32
N LEU A 163 -3.57 20.48 1.03
CA LEU A 163 -2.55 20.26 0.01
C LEU A 163 -1.83 21.58 -0.24
N VAL A 164 -0.53 21.57 -0.04
CA VAL A 164 0.40 22.62 -0.46
C VAL A 164 1.06 22.13 -1.74
N THR A 165 0.98 22.90 -2.82
CA THR A 165 1.45 22.50 -4.16
C THR A 165 1.81 23.73 -5.00
N ASP A 166 2.35 23.53 -6.19
CA ASP A 166 2.57 24.61 -7.16
C ASP A 166 1.25 25.29 -7.58
N ALA A 167 1.34 26.52 -8.08
CA ALA A 167 0.16 27.32 -8.41
C ALA A 167 -0.70 26.77 -9.57
N ALA A 168 -0.10 25.99 -10.48
CA ALA A 168 -0.73 25.57 -11.73
C ALA A 168 -1.47 24.24 -11.59
N SER A 169 -0.90 23.27 -10.87
CA SER A 169 -1.39 21.89 -10.86
C SER A 169 -2.84 21.71 -10.35
N PRO A 170 -3.38 22.46 -9.35
CA PRO A 170 -4.76 22.25 -8.92
C PRO A 170 -5.78 22.38 -10.05
N GLY A 171 -5.61 23.39 -10.92
CA GLY A 171 -6.50 23.59 -12.07
C GLY A 171 -6.28 22.61 -13.21
N ALA A 172 -5.09 22.02 -13.29
CA ALA A 172 -4.74 21.01 -14.29
C ALA A 172 -5.32 19.63 -13.96
N VAL A 173 -5.32 19.26 -12.67
CA VAL A 173 -5.88 17.97 -12.19
C VAL A 173 -7.37 18.06 -11.85
N GLU A 174 -7.87 19.27 -11.61
CA GLU A 174 -9.28 19.52 -11.35
C GLU A 174 -9.69 20.91 -11.88
N PRO A 175 -10.40 21.00 -13.03
CA PRO A 175 -10.79 22.28 -13.61
C PRO A 175 -11.60 23.18 -12.66
N ASN A 176 -12.36 22.59 -11.73
CA ASN A 176 -13.10 23.37 -10.73
C ASN A 176 -12.20 24.05 -9.70
N LEU A 177 -10.96 23.58 -9.52
CA LEU A 177 -9.94 24.18 -8.67
C LEU A 177 -9.01 25.12 -9.45
N ALA A 178 -9.37 25.53 -10.68
CA ALA A 178 -8.55 26.46 -11.47
C ALA A 178 -8.47 27.88 -10.88
N LYS A 179 -9.38 28.27 -9.98
CA LYS A 179 -9.42 29.59 -9.34
C LYS A 179 -9.68 29.46 -7.84
N THR A 180 -9.17 30.40 -7.05
CA THR A 180 -9.52 30.52 -5.62
C THR A 180 -11.02 30.67 -5.45
N GLY A 181 -11.57 29.97 -4.44
CA GLY A 181 -13.00 29.81 -4.17
C GLY A 181 -13.65 28.66 -4.95
N GLY A 182 -12.95 28.08 -5.93
CA GLY A 182 -13.41 26.88 -6.63
C GLY A 182 -13.37 25.64 -5.73
N SER A 183 -14.30 24.72 -5.94
CA SER A 183 -14.45 23.52 -5.11
C SER A 183 -14.85 22.28 -5.89
N TRP A 184 -14.57 21.12 -5.31
CA TRP A 184 -14.95 19.81 -5.82
C TRP A 184 -15.30 18.88 -4.66
N ASP A 185 -16.37 18.12 -4.81
CA ASP A 185 -16.78 17.10 -3.84
C ASP A 185 -16.49 15.73 -4.45
N GLU A 186 -15.61 14.96 -3.82
CA GLU A 186 -15.33 13.58 -4.21
C GLU A 186 -16.15 12.61 -3.35
N PRO A 187 -17.17 11.94 -3.90
CA PRO A 187 -18.08 11.11 -3.12
C PRO A 187 -17.46 9.74 -2.81
N PHE A 188 -17.61 9.29 -1.56
CA PHE A 188 -17.19 7.99 -1.08
C PHE A 188 -18.31 7.28 -0.30
N ASN A 189 -18.39 5.96 -0.49
CA ASN A 189 -18.97 5.06 0.49
C ASN A 189 -17.80 4.47 1.29
N LEU A 190 -17.81 4.60 2.62
CA LEU A 190 -16.78 4.10 3.51
C LEU A 190 -17.36 3.07 4.48
N PRO A 191 -16.59 2.06 4.94
CA PRO A 191 -17.04 1.13 5.97
C PRO A 191 -17.26 1.86 7.29
N SER A 192 -18.39 1.64 7.99
CA SER A 192 -18.57 2.23 9.33
C SER A 192 -17.50 1.75 10.31
N ASP A 193 -17.17 0.46 10.27
CA ASP A 193 -16.02 -0.10 10.98
C ASP A 193 -14.91 -0.47 9.98
N PRO A 194 -13.80 0.29 9.91
CA PRO A 194 -12.72 0.05 8.95
C PRO A 194 -11.79 -1.12 9.34
N GLU A 195 -11.93 -1.70 10.53
CA GLU A 195 -11.17 -2.91 10.88
C GLU A 195 -11.83 -4.15 10.24
N LEU A 196 -11.02 -5.17 9.96
CA LEU A 196 -11.47 -6.47 9.46
C LEU A 196 -12.27 -6.39 8.14
N LEU A 197 -11.92 -5.42 7.29
CA LEU A 197 -12.69 -5.12 6.07
C LEU A 197 -12.69 -6.32 5.10
N LEU A 198 -11.54 -6.96 4.89
CA LEU A 198 -11.43 -8.13 4.02
C LEU A 198 -12.17 -9.33 4.60
N GLU A 199 -12.06 -9.55 5.91
CA GLU A 199 -12.69 -10.65 6.62
C GLU A 199 -14.22 -10.55 6.61
N ARG A 200 -14.75 -9.32 6.59
CA ARG A 200 -16.20 -9.04 6.56
C ARG A 200 -16.77 -8.99 5.15
N THR A 201 -16.07 -8.36 4.20
CA THR A 201 -16.60 -8.10 2.86
C THR A 201 -16.08 -9.09 1.81
N GLY A 202 -15.10 -9.93 2.17
CA GLY A 202 -14.29 -10.63 1.20
C GLY A 202 -13.65 -9.62 0.23
N TYR A 203 -13.48 -10.04 -1.01
CA TYR A 203 -12.86 -9.20 -2.03
C TYR A 203 -13.78 -8.10 -2.57
N ALA A 204 -15.03 -7.96 -2.12
CA ALA A 204 -16.03 -7.09 -2.76
C ALA A 204 -15.63 -5.61 -2.90
N CYS A 205 -14.76 -5.11 -2.02
CA CYS A 205 -14.25 -3.74 -2.01
C CYS A 205 -12.79 -3.62 -2.46
N MET A 206 -12.15 -4.70 -2.92
CA MET A 206 -10.71 -4.73 -3.22
C MET A 206 -10.49 -4.66 -4.73
N ASP A 207 -9.79 -3.65 -5.23
CA ASP A 207 -9.36 -3.53 -6.62
C ASP A 207 -7.89 -3.95 -6.80
N GLU A 208 -7.67 -5.15 -7.32
CA GLU A 208 -6.35 -5.65 -7.70
C GLU A 208 -6.08 -5.54 -9.21
N PHE A 209 -6.84 -4.74 -9.97
CA PHE A 209 -6.76 -4.74 -11.45
C PHE A 209 -5.35 -4.47 -11.99
N GLU A 210 -4.64 -3.52 -11.39
CA GLU A 210 -3.28 -3.12 -11.80
C GLU A 210 -2.19 -3.90 -11.04
N TYR A 211 -2.59 -4.77 -10.10
CA TYR A 211 -1.68 -5.50 -9.23
C TYR A 211 -1.64 -7.00 -9.58
N PRO A 212 -0.55 -7.71 -9.24
CA PRO A 212 -0.49 -9.15 -9.40
C PRO A 212 -1.61 -9.86 -8.63
N VAL A 213 -2.09 -10.98 -9.15
CA VAL A 213 -3.10 -11.82 -8.47
C VAL A 213 -2.57 -12.29 -7.12
N GLY A 214 -3.36 -12.08 -6.07
CA GLY A 214 -3.04 -12.44 -4.69
C GLY A 214 -2.23 -11.37 -3.95
N SER A 215 -2.46 -10.09 -4.28
CA SER A 215 -1.84 -8.93 -3.64
C SER A 215 -2.60 -8.44 -2.42
N VAL A 216 -3.92 -8.63 -2.40
CA VAL A 216 -4.75 -8.31 -1.22
C VAL A 216 -4.36 -9.21 -0.05
N PHE A 217 -4.12 -8.56 1.08
CA PHE A 217 -3.76 -9.13 2.37
C PHE A 217 -4.69 -8.53 3.43
N GLU A 218 -4.93 -9.26 4.53
CA GLU A 218 -5.90 -8.89 5.56
C GLU A 218 -5.68 -7.48 6.13
N GLU A 219 -4.44 -7.02 6.13
CA GLU A 219 -4.03 -5.77 6.78
C GLU A 219 -3.57 -4.66 5.83
N ASN A 220 -3.61 -4.89 4.51
CA ASN A 220 -3.24 -3.89 3.49
C ASN A 220 -4.44 -3.33 2.69
N THR A 221 -5.66 -3.60 3.15
CA THR A 221 -6.92 -3.34 2.43
C THR A 221 -7.11 -1.90 1.96
N TRP A 222 -6.62 -0.92 2.71
CA TRP A 222 -6.66 0.51 2.36
C TRP A 222 -5.97 0.83 1.03
N TYR A 223 -4.96 0.04 0.67
CA TYR A 223 -4.17 0.20 -0.55
C TYR A 223 -4.94 -0.28 -1.80
N PHE A 224 -6.00 -1.08 -1.61
CA PHE A 224 -6.84 -1.65 -2.67
C PHE A 224 -8.29 -1.21 -2.58
N TYR A 225 -8.64 -0.32 -1.65
CA TYR A 225 -10.04 0.01 -1.39
C TYR A 225 -10.67 0.78 -2.54
N ASP A 226 -11.69 0.19 -3.16
CA ASP A 226 -12.50 0.82 -4.20
C ASP A 226 -13.99 0.55 -3.96
N ASP A 227 -14.69 1.63 -3.60
CA ASP A 227 -16.12 1.62 -3.30
C ASP A 227 -17.03 1.47 -4.53
N THR A 228 -16.45 1.52 -5.72
CA THR A 228 -17.13 1.40 -7.01
C THR A 228 -17.12 -0.01 -7.58
N CYS A 229 -16.35 -0.93 -6.97
CA CYS A 229 -16.22 -2.31 -7.43
C CYS A 229 -17.54 -3.09 -7.42
N ARG A 230 -17.66 -4.00 -8.39
CA ARG A 230 -18.88 -4.77 -8.68
C ARG A 230 -18.54 -6.23 -9.00
N PRO A 231 -19.49 -7.16 -8.83
CA PRO A 231 -19.30 -8.52 -9.30
C PRO A 231 -18.96 -8.55 -10.79
N HIS A 232 -17.97 -9.38 -11.15
CA HIS A 232 -17.47 -9.52 -12.53
C HIS A 232 -16.84 -8.25 -13.14
N SER A 233 -16.53 -7.21 -12.34
CA SER A 233 -15.58 -6.19 -12.76
C SER A 233 -14.15 -6.74 -12.80
N SER A 234 -13.21 -5.93 -13.29
CA SER A 234 -11.79 -6.26 -13.26
C SER A 234 -11.15 -6.14 -11.88
N CYS A 235 -11.89 -5.67 -10.87
CA CYS A 235 -11.38 -5.42 -9.52
C CYS A 235 -10.89 -6.68 -8.80
N HIS A 236 -11.53 -7.83 -9.02
CA HIS A 236 -11.37 -9.00 -8.15
C HIS A 236 -10.76 -10.21 -8.87
N PRO A 237 -9.54 -10.10 -9.42
CA PRO A 237 -8.90 -11.16 -10.19
C PRO A 237 -8.51 -12.37 -9.32
N THR A 238 -8.25 -12.19 -8.02
CA THR A 238 -7.92 -13.29 -7.09
C THR A 238 -9.13 -14.14 -6.72
N VAL A 239 -10.19 -13.49 -6.23
CA VAL A 239 -11.44 -14.16 -5.85
C VAL A 239 -12.61 -13.36 -6.39
N VAL A 240 -13.44 -13.99 -7.23
CA VAL A 240 -14.65 -13.34 -7.76
C VAL A 240 -15.61 -13.02 -6.61
N ALA A 241 -15.79 -11.73 -6.33
CA ALA A 241 -16.76 -11.27 -5.35
C ALA A 241 -18.21 -11.55 -5.80
N LYS A 242 -19.07 -11.91 -4.84
CA LYS A 242 -20.50 -12.19 -5.08
C LYS A 242 -21.36 -10.94 -4.96
N GLU A 243 -20.86 -9.91 -4.29
CA GLU A 243 -21.54 -8.67 -3.94
C GLU A 243 -20.74 -7.49 -4.50
N SER A 244 -21.40 -6.37 -4.80
CA SER A 244 -20.68 -5.11 -4.99
C SER A 244 -20.14 -4.60 -3.67
N CYS A 245 -19.14 -3.71 -3.70
CA CYS A 245 -18.61 -3.13 -2.47
C CYS A 245 -19.73 -2.48 -1.63
N VAL A 246 -20.57 -1.65 -2.26
CA VAL A 246 -21.70 -0.98 -1.58
C VAL A 246 -22.65 -1.98 -0.90
N GLU A 247 -22.97 -3.11 -1.55
CA GLU A 247 -23.83 -4.15 -0.96
C GLU A 247 -23.12 -4.86 0.20
N ALA A 248 -21.83 -5.15 0.07
CA ALA A 248 -21.05 -5.80 1.10
C ALA A 248 -20.92 -4.89 2.35
N LEU A 249 -20.62 -3.60 2.17
CA LEU A 249 -20.56 -2.64 3.26
C LEU A 249 -21.89 -2.53 4.01
N GLN A 250 -23.01 -2.46 3.27
CA GLN A 250 -24.36 -2.40 3.84
C GLN A 250 -24.75 -3.64 4.64
N LYS A 251 -24.14 -4.80 4.35
CA LYS A 251 -24.52 -6.07 4.99
C LYS A 251 -23.57 -6.50 6.10
N HIS A 252 -22.31 -6.13 6.02
CA HIS A 252 -21.26 -6.74 6.84
C HIS A 252 -20.46 -5.76 7.69
N THR A 253 -20.39 -4.48 7.35
CA THR A 253 -19.56 -3.49 8.09
C THR A 253 -20.34 -2.27 8.58
N GLY A 254 -21.53 -2.04 8.04
CA GLY A 254 -22.15 -0.72 7.99
C GLY A 254 -21.50 0.16 6.91
N ILE A 255 -22.28 1.11 6.40
CA ILE A 255 -21.88 2.05 5.35
C ILE A 255 -22.04 3.49 5.82
N VAL A 256 -21.04 4.32 5.53
CA VAL A 256 -21.08 5.79 5.70
C VAL A 256 -20.89 6.43 4.34
N LYS A 257 -21.85 7.27 3.94
CA LYS A 257 -21.74 8.06 2.71
C LYS A 257 -21.21 9.44 3.08
N THR A 258 -20.09 9.82 2.49
CA THR A 258 -19.44 11.11 2.74
C THR A 258 -18.83 11.66 1.46
N ASN A 259 -18.30 12.87 1.53
CA ASN A 259 -17.46 13.44 0.47
C ASN A 259 -16.16 13.96 1.09
N VAL A 260 -15.07 13.76 0.37
CA VAL A 260 -13.88 14.58 0.58
C VAL A 260 -14.10 15.89 -0.18
N HIS A 261 -14.26 16.98 0.55
CA HIS A 261 -14.51 18.31 0.04
C HIS A 261 -13.19 19.04 -0.22
N PHE A 262 -12.92 19.35 -1.48
CA PHE A 262 -11.76 20.13 -1.91
C PHE A 262 -12.15 21.57 -2.16
N THR A 263 -11.42 22.52 -1.61
CA THR A 263 -11.61 23.95 -1.91
C THR A 263 -10.27 24.63 -2.15
N ARG A 264 -10.08 25.27 -3.30
CA ARG A 264 -8.91 26.10 -3.55
C ARG A 264 -9.06 27.39 -2.75
N VAL A 265 -8.25 27.59 -1.73
CA VAL A 265 -8.28 28.82 -0.91
C VAL A 265 -7.27 29.84 -1.43
N ALA A 266 -7.29 31.05 -0.87
CA ALA A 266 -6.22 32.02 -1.13
C ALA A 266 -4.93 31.47 -0.56
N TYR A 267 -3.82 31.60 -1.29
CA TYR A 267 -2.52 31.19 -0.78
C TYR A 267 -2.14 32.07 0.42
N ASP A 268 -1.93 31.43 1.56
CA ASP A 268 -1.47 32.05 2.81
C ASP A 268 -0.15 31.40 3.23
N PRO A 269 0.96 32.15 3.27
CA PRO A 269 2.28 31.58 3.57
C PRO A 269 2.37 30.90 4.94
N ASN A 270 1.61 31.38 5.93
CA ASN A 270 1.61 30.80 7.28
C ASN A 270 0.92 29.45 7.29
N THR A 271 -0.25 29.34 6.65
CA THR A 271 -0.96 28.08 6.45
C THR A 271 -0.09 27.12 5.64
N ALA A 272 0.47 27.55 4.51
CA ALA A 272 1.38 26.71 3.74
C ALA A 272 2.54 26.18 4.61
N SER A 273 3.17 27.06 5.40
CA SER A 273 4.24 26.65 6.31
C SER A 273 3.82 25.66 7.38
N ALA A 274 2.58 25.70 7.87
CA ALA A 274 2.08 24.79 8.90
C ALA A 274 1.76 23.39 8.34
N PHE A 275 1.48 23.28 7.04
CA PHE A 275 1.15 22.03 6.37
C PHE A 275 2.28 21.49 5.47
N ARG A 276 3.42 22.20 5.39
CA ARG A 276 4.59 21.73 4.66
C ARG A 276 5.17 20.47 5.28
N VAL A 277 5.33 19.44 4.46
CA VAL A 277 5.98 18.17 4.83
C VAL A 277 6.96 17.79 3.73
N GLY A 278 8.08 17.19 4.10
CA GLY A 278 9.15 16.83 3.18
C GLY A 278 10.33 17.78 3.30
N ALA A 279 11.50 17.30 2.86
CA ALA A 279 12.71 18.08 2.78
C ALA A 279 13.39 17.77 1.45
N ILE A 280 13.81 18.82 0.75
CA ILE A 280 14.55 18.68 -0.50
C ILE A 280 16.00 18.34 -0.17
N ALA A 281 16.41 17.12 -0.47
CA ALA A 281 17.79 16.67 -0.35
C ALA A 281 18.63 17.04 -1.58
N ASN A 282 18.02 17.07 -2.77
CA ASN A 282 18.70 17.45 -4.02
C ASN A 282 17.95 18.53 -4.84
N PRO A 283 18.39 19.80 -4.78
CA PRO A 283 17.73 20.91 -5.48
C PRO A 283 18.03 20.97 -6.99
N THR A 284 18.85 20.06 -7.52
CA THR A 284 19.28 20.08 -8.93
C THR A 284 19.03 18.77 -9.67
N GLY A 285 18.50 17.76 -8.98
CA GLY A 285 18.36 16.40 -9.46
C GLY A 285 17.34 15.60 -8.66
N ALA A 286 17.20 14.32 -9.00
CA ALA A 286 16.46 13.37 -8.18
C ALA A 286 17.31 12.91 -6.99
N ASP A 287 16.68 12.36 -5.96
CA ASP A 287 17.33 11.76 -4.79
C ASP A 287 16.41 10.73 -4.19
N LEU A 288 16.78 9.46 -4.19
CA LEU A 288 15.92 8.41 -3.65
C LEU A 288 16.16 8.27 -2.15
N SER A 289 15.13 7.85 -1.44
CA SER A 289 15.14 7.82 0.01
C SER A 289 14.25 6.68 0.47
N VAL A 290 14.83 5.71 1.18
CA VAL A 290 14.08 4.58 1.74
C VAL A 290 13.24 5.05 2.91
N VAL A 291 11.94 4.78 2.88
CA VAL A 291 11.03 5.09 4.00
C VAL A 291 11.08 3.94 5.00
N THR A 292 12.03 4.00 5.93
CA THR A 292 12.26 2.94 6.92
C THR A 292 11.05 2.73 7.86
N GLU A 293 10.26 3.77 8.12
CA GLU A 293 9.06 3.68 8.97
C GLU A 293 8.04 2.69 8.40
N ASP A 294 7.86 2.64 7.07
CA ASP A 294 6.94 1.70 6.44
C ASP A 294 7.39 0.25 6.69
N MET A 295 8.70 -0.03 6.67
CA MET A 295 9.23 -1.35 7.03
C MET A 295 8.94 -1.72 8.49
N VAL A 296 8.92 -0.73 9.40
CA VAL A 296 8.62 -0.91 10.83
C VAL A 296 7.14 -1.20 11.05
N GLU A 297 6.26 -0.43 10.43
CA GLU A 297 4.82 -0.48 10.68
C GLU A 297 4.10 -1.56 9.84
N GLN A 298 4.59 -1.81 8.63
CA GLN A 298 3.94 -2.60 7.58
C GLN A 298 4.75 -3.87 7.25
N ASN A 299 5.01 -4.70 8.26
CA ASN A 299 5.60 -6.03 8.07
C ASN A 299 4.79 -7.11 8.79
N ARG A 300 4.64 -8.29 8.17
CA ARG A 300 3.95 -9.45 8.77
C ARG A 300 4.62 -10.76 8.42
N ILE A 301 4.66 -11.67 9.39
CA ILE A 301 5.07 -13.05 9.14
C ILE A 301 3.84 -13.91 8.92
N PHE A 302 3.82 -14.70 7.85
CA PHE A 302 2.68 -15.55 7.52
C PHE A 302 3.10 -16.82 6.79
N TYR A 303 2.16 -17.75 6.65
CA TYR A 303 2.34 -18.96 5.85
C TYR A 303 1.59 -18.82 4.54
N ARG A 304 2.24 -19.18 3.42
CA ARG A 304 1.60 -19.27 2.10
C ARG A 304 1.95 -20.58 1.44
N TYR A 305 0.97 -21.21 0.80
CA TYR A 305 1.19 -22.41 0.00
C TYR A 305 1.37 -22.04 -1.47
N PHE A 306 2.49 -22.47 -2.06
CA PHE A 306 2.77 -22.28 -3.47
C PHE A 306 2.62 -23.61 -4.24
N ALA A 307 1.60 -23.66 -5.09
CA ALA A 307 1.31 -24.84 -5.93
C ALA A 307 2.29 -24.96 -7.11
N PRO A 308 2.41 -26.16 -7.74
CA PRO A 308 3.14 -26.31 -9.00
C PRO A 308 2.68 -25.30 -10.06
N GLY A 309 3.66 -24.65 -10.70
CA GLY A 309 3.40 -23.58 -11.68
C GLY A 309 3.22 -22.18 -11.09
N SER A 310 3.42 -22.00 -9.77
CA SER A 310 3.46 -20.67 -9.15
C SER A 310 4.49 -19.75 -9.81
N CYS A 311 4.06 -18.53 -10.10
CA CYS A 311 4.88 -17.46 -10.63
C CYS A 311 6.03 -17.08 -9.69
N ASP A 312 5.81 -17.14 -8.38
CA ASP A 312 6.81 -16.82 -7.36
C ASP A 312 8.08 -17.68 -7.49
N LEU A 313 7.95 -18.95 -7.88
CA LEU A 313 9.12 -19.78 -8.16
C LEU A 313 9.82 -19.35 -9.45
N ALA A 314 9.06 -19.04 -10.49
CA ALA A 314 9.61 -18.66 -11.79
C ALA A 314 10.31 -17.29 -11.73
N GLU A 315 9.80 -16.37 -10.91
CA GLU A 315 10.39 -15.06 -10.62
C GLU A 315 11.45 -15.12 -9.52
N GLY A 316 11.73 -16.30 -8.96
CA GLY A 316 12.75 -16.50 -7.94
C GLY A 316 12.44 -15.91 -6.56
N THR A 317 11.20 -15.46 -6.31
CA THR A 317 10.78 -14.83 -5.05
C THR A 317 10.58 -15.83 -3.92
N ILE A 318 10.59 -17.12 -4.23
CA ILE A 318 10.67 -18.24 -3.29
C ILE A 318 11.70 -19.27 -3.78
N ALA A 319 12.33 -19.98 -2.84
CA ALA A 319 13.34 -20.99 -3.19
C ALA A 319 12.71 -22.35 -3.58
N LYS A 320 11.51 -22.66 -3.08
CA LYS A 320 10.85 -23.97 -3.23
C LYS A 320 9.33 -23.82 -3.19
N LEU A 321 8.63 -24.74 -3.87
CA LEU A 321 7.17 -24.89 -3.79
C LEU A 321 6.72 -25.47 -2.44
N GLY A 322 5.41 -25.45 -2.21
CA GLY A 322 4.76 -25.94 -1.00
C GLY A 322 4.51 -24.83 0.02
N TRP A 323 4.31 -25.21 1.28
CA TRP A 323 4.18 -24.24 2.37
C TRP A 323 5.52 -23.54 2.61
N ARG A 324 5.48 -22.21 2.60
CA ARG A 324 6.61 -21.34 2.97
C ARG A 324 6.19 -20.42 4.11
N ARG A 325 7.14 -20.10 4.98
CA ARG A 325 7.00 -19.07 6.01
C ARG A 325 7.68 -17.81 5.48
N LEU A 326 6.93 -16.73 5.36
CA LEU A 326 7.35 -15.52 4.68
C LEU A 326 7.31 -14.35 5.65
N LEU A 327 8.32 -13.47 5.58
CA LEU A 327 8.30 -12.14 6.17
C LEU A 327 7.94 -11.17 5.04
N ALA A 328 6.68 -10.77 4.95
CA ALA A 328 6.25 -9.67 4.07
C ALA A 328 6.54 -8.34 4.74
N PHE A 329 6.86 -7.34 3.93
CA PHE A 329 7.16 -5.98 4.37
C PHE A 329 6.96 -5.00 3.22
N SER A 330 6.51 -3.79 3.51
CA SER A 330 6.43 -2.75 2.49
C SER A 330 7.81 -2.19 2.17
N ALA A 331 8.10 -2.03 0.88
CA ALA A 331 9.33 -1.43 0.38
C ALA A 331 9.01 -0.13 -0.35
N THR A 332 9.25 0.97 0.32
CA THR A 332 8.91 2.31 -0.17
C THR A 332 10.16 3.11 -0.47
N VAL A 333 10.20 3.70 -1.67
CA VAL A 333 11.21 4.66 -2.06
C VAL A 333 10.53 5.97 -2.45
N ARG A 334 10.90 7.07 -1.80
CA ARG A 334 10.44 8.41 -2.18
C ARG A 334 11.55 9.19 -2.88
N ASN A 335 11.18 10.13 -3.74
CA ASN A 335 12.10 11.04 -4.39
C ASN A 335 12.15 12.38 -3.62
N ASP A 336 13.18 12.57 -2.80
CA ASP A 336 13.48 13.79 -2.05
C ASP A 336 14.20 14.87 -2.89
N GLY A 337 14.33 14.63 -4.20
CA GLY A 337 14.86 15.58 -5.17
C GLY A 337 13.82 16.51 -5.79
N THR A 338 14.28 17.43 -6.63
CA THR A 338 13.44 18.40 -7.37
C THR A 338 13.22 18.02 -8.82
N GLN A 339 13.89 16.96 -9.29
CA GLN A 339 13.73 16.41 -10.63
C GLN A 339 13.16 15.00 -10.56
N PRO A 340 12.35 14.58 -11.54
CA PRO A 340 11.82 13.22 -11.57
C PRO A 340 12.90 12.21 -11.97
N ILE A 341 12.74 10.97 -11.51
CA ILE A 341 13.26 9.81 -12.22
C ILE A 341 12.27 9.51 -13.34
N HIS A 342 12.74 9.53 -14.59
CA HIS A 342 11.87 9.38 -15.74
C HIS A 342 12.34 8.23 -16.64
N ILE A 343 11.55 7.15 -16.66
CA ILE A 343 11.77 5.99 -17.54
C ILE A 343 10.88 6.09 -18.78
N GLY A 344 9.63 6.55 -18.62
CA GLY A 344 8.66 6.70 -19.70
C GLY A 344 8.03 5.37 -20.12
N ASP A 345 7.58 5.28 -21.38
CA ASP A 345 6.92 4.09 -21.94
C ASP A 345 7.94 2.95 -22.14
N PRO A 346 7.87 1.84 -21.37
CA PRO A 346 8.81 0.74 -21.47
C PRO A 346 8.57 -0.15 -22.71
N THR A 347 7.51 0.11 -23.48
CA THR A 347 7.17 -0.61 -24.71
C THR A 347 7.65 0.10 -25.97
N ASP A 348 8.03 1.38 -25.88
CA ASP A 348 8.58 2.12 -27.00
C ASP A 348 10.02 1.66 -27.31
N PRO A 349 10.29 1.01 -28.47
CA PRO A 349 11.64 0.59 -28.84
C PRO A 349 12.61 1.76 -29.06
N SER A 350 12.11 3.00 -29.17
CA SER A 350 12.92 4.21 -29.26
C SER A 350 13.47 4.65 -27.89
N ASN A 351 12.81 4.25 -26.80
CA ASN A 351 13.18 4.58 -25.43
C ASN A 351 14.61 4.08 -25.10
N PRO A 352 15.53 4.96 -24.64
CA PRO A 352 16.89 4.55 -24.33
C PRO A 352 16.98 3.56 -23.16
N TRP A 353 16.03 3.54 -22.22
CA TRP A 353 15.97 2.57 -21.12
C TRP A 353 15.67 1.14 -21.62
N VAL A 354 14.91 1.00 -22.70
CA VAL A 354 14.69 -0.30 -23.36
C VAL A 354 15.97 -0.76 -24.04
N LYS A 355 16.67 0.15 -24.73
CA LYS A 355 17.95 -0.13 -25.41
C LYS A 355 19.09 -0.45 -24.45
N SER A 356 18.99 -0.02 -23.19
CA SER A 356 19.99 -0.27 -22.17
C SER A 356 19.85 -1.64 -21.50
N ASN A 357 18.84 -2.43 -21.88
CA ASN A 357 18.57 -3.79 -21.38
C ASN A 357 18.32 -3.88 -19.86
N VAL A 358 17.78 -2.82 -19.25
CA VAL A 358 17.44 -2.77 -17.81
C VAL A 358 15.96 -2.95 -17.51
N LEU A 359 15.14 -3.06 -18.56
CA LEU A 359 13.70 -3.32 -18.49
C LEU A 359 13.43 -4.76 -18.95
N VAL A 360 12.80 -5.55 -18.08
CA VAL A 360 12.48 -6.96 -18.32
C VAL A 360 10.99 -7.15 -18.21
N PHE A 361 10.37 -7.71 -19.24
CA PHE A 361 8.96 -8.04 -19.20
C PHE A 361 8.71 -9.22 -18.25
N SER A 362 7.88 -9.05 -17.23
CA SER A 362 7.38 -10.17 -16.42
C SER A 362 6.15 -10.80 -17.10
N PRO A 363 6.21 -12.06 -17.54
CA PRO A 363 5.03 -12.77 -18.04
C PRO A 363 3.99 -13.02 -16.94
N CYS A 364 4.38 -12.99 -15.68
CA CYS A 364 3.49 -13.20 -14.55
C CYS A 364 2.69 -11.94 -14.21
N HIS A 365 3.31 -10.76 -14.30
CA HIS A 365 2.66 -9.48 -14.00
C HIS A 365 2.20 -8.72 -15.25
N GLN A 366 2.53 -9.21 -16.45
CA GLN A 366 2.12 -8.66 -17.75
C GLN A 366 2.57 -7.20 -17.98
N HIS A 367 3.65 -6.76 -17.35
CA HIS A 367 4.28 -5.46 -17.55
C HIS A 367 5.81 -5.54 -17.40
N HIS A 368 6.51 -4.46 -17.76
CA HIS A 368 7.96 -4.37 -17.64
C HIS A 368 8.40 -3.99 -16.22
N HIS A 369 9.44 -4.64 -15.73
CA HIS A 369 10.12 -4.32 -14.49
C HIS A 369 11.51 -3.73 -14.78
N PHE A 370 11.91 -2.74 -13.99
CA PHE A 370 13.28 -2.26 -13.90
C PHE A 370 14.12 -3.19 -13.02
N SER A 371 15.21 -3.75 -13.55
CA SER A 371 15.95 -4.86 -12.93
C SER A 371 16.84 -4.50 -11.72
N HIS A 372 17.05 -3.21 -11.44
CA HIS A 372 18.01 -2.73 -10.43
C HIS A 372 17.34 -1.89 -9.35
N TYR A 373 16.07 -2.19 -9.02
CA TYR A 373 15.28 -1.39 -8.08
C TYR A 373 15.85 -1.42 -6.67
N GLY A 374 16.12 -2.61 -6.13
CA GLY A 374 16.54 -2.76 -4.74
C GLY A 374 17.08 -4.13 -4.37
N ASN A 375 17.83 -4.18 -3.26
CA ASN A 375 18.22 -5.39 -2.57
C ASN A 375 17.51 -5.47 -1.22
N PHE A 376 17.00 -6.65 -0.89
CA PHE A 376 16.41 -6.91 0.41
C PHE A 376 17.08 -8.10 1.10
N GLY A 377 17.03 -8.14 2.42
CA GLY A 377 17.53 -9.27 3.18
C GLY A 377 17.03 -9.35 4.61
N TYR A 378 16.97 -10.57 5.14
CA TYR A 378 16.68 -10.85 6.54
C TYR A 378 17.53 -12.01 7.05
N ASN A 379 18.37 -11.75 8.06
CA ASN A 379 19.23 -12.77 8.69
C ASN A 379 20.02 -13.65 7.69
N GLY A 380 20.59 -13.03 6.65
CA GLY A 380 21.33 -13.73 5.59
C GLY A 380 20.48 -14.41 4.51
N ALA A 381 19.15 -14.48 4.66
CA ALA A 381 18.25 -14.86 3.59
C ALA A 381 17.98 -13.67 2.65
N PRO A 382 18.09 -13.85 1.32
CA PRO A 382 17.82 -12.79 0.38
C PRO A 382 16.31 -12.59 0.15
N GLY A 383 15.87 -11.34 0.06
CA GLY A 383 14.62 -11.02 -0.65
C GLY A 383 14.93 -10.95 -2.14
N SER A 384 14.34 -11.86 -2.90
CA SER A 384 14.83 -12.20 -4.23
C SER A 384 14.12 -11.44 -5.36
N LYS A 385 13.04 -10.71 -5.08
CA LYS A 385 12.43 -9.79 -6.03
C LYS A 385 13.25 -8.50 -6.06
N ARG A 386 14.06 -8.31 -7.10
CA ARG A 386 14.90 -7.10 -7.29
C ARG A 386 14.40 -6.20 -8.41
N ALA A 387 13.34 -6.63 -9.10
CA ALA A 387 12.80 -5.98 -10.27
C ALA A 387 11.34 -5.58 -10.05
N PHE A 388 11.05 -4.31 -10.34
CA PHE A 388 9.77 -3.66 -10.10
C PHE A 388 9.50 -2.59 -11.16
N CYS A 389 8.24 -2.29 -11.45
CA CYS A 389 7.93 -1.08 -12.22
C CYS A 389 8.06 0.15 -11.30
N LEU A 390 8.26 1.35 -11.84
CA LEU A 390 8.36 2.57 -11.03
C LEU A 390 7.10 3.42 -11.22
N GLU A 391 6.42 3.75 -10.12
CA GLU A 391 5.17 4.51 -10.12
C GLU A 391 5.14 5.62 -9.04
N ASP A 392 4.30 6.61 -9.29
CA ASP A 392 3.89 7.66 -8.35
C ASP A 392 2.73 7.15 -7.48
N THR A 393 2.95 6.16 -6.62
CA THR A 393 1.88 5.60 -5.77
C THR A 393 1.53 6.53 -4.61
N ASN A 394 2.50 7.24 -4.04
CA ASN A 394 2.29 8.05 -2.84
C ASN A 394 2.90 9.45 -2.99
N ARG A 395 2.24 10.43 -2.36
CA ARG A 395 2.77 11.80 -2.26
C ARG A 395 3.37 12.01 -0.86
N PHE A 396 4.70 11.93 -0.77
CA PHE A 396 5.44 12.03 0.50
C PHE A 396 5.81 13.46 0.89
N HIS A 397 5.87 14.38 -0.08
CA HIS A 397 6.07 15.80 0.16
C HIS A 397 4.74 16.54 0.01
N ASN A 398 4.58 17.60 0.79
CA ASN A 398 3.44 18.49 0.71
C ASN A 398 3.95 19.93 0.68
N ASP A 399 4.50 20.33 -0.45
CA ASP A 399 5.09 21.66 -0.65
C ASP A 399 4.88 22.18 -2.07
N GLU A 400 5.28 23.43 -2.30
CA GLU A 400 5.12 24.14 -3.57
C GLU A 400 5.97 23.56 -4.72
N MET A 401 6.93 22.67 -4.43
CA MET A 401 7.80 22.02 -5.41
C MET A 401 7.27 20.65 -5.85
N THR A 402 6.24 20.14 -5.17
CA THR A 402 5.63 18.83 -5.42
C THR A 402 4.31 18.99 -6.18
N PRO A 403 4.28 18.88 -7.52
CA PRO A 403 3.08 19.11 -8.31
C PRO A 403 2.04 18.00 -8.13
N LEU A 404 0.76 18.34 -8.28
CA LEU A 404 -0.34 17.36 -8.32
C LEU A 404 -0.44 16.63 -9.66
N THR A 405 0.21 17.13 -10.72
CA THR A 405 0.21 16.53 -12.06
C THR A 405 1.20 15.37 -12.16
N ALA A 406 1.10 14.39 -11.26
CA ALA A 406 1.86 13.15 -11.38
C ALA A 406 1.50 12.45 -12.69
N ILE A 407 2.53 11.97 -13.39
CA ILE A 407 2.40 11.36 -14.73
C ILE A 407 2.76 9.88 -14.73
N HIS A 408 3.40 9.38 -13.67
CA HIS A 408 3.87 8.00 -13.56
C HIS A 408 2.87 7.14 -12.78
N GLN A 409 1.59 7.23 -13.11
CA GLN A 409 0.48 6.60 -12.37
C GLN A 409 0.17 5.17 -12.85
N SER A 410 1.09 4.53 -13.57
CA SER A 410 0.94 3.13 -14.04
C SER A 410 2.28 2.56 -14.53
N CYS A 411 2.42 1.24 -14.51
CA CYS A 411 3.60 0.54 -15.02
C CYS A 411 3.78 0.69 -16.54
N GLU A 412 2.76 1.19 -17.26
CA GLU A 412 2.83 1.51 -18.70
C GLU A 412 3.63 2.79 -18.97
N TYR A 413 3.85 3.64 -17.96
CA TYR A 413 4.64 4.86 -18.08
C TYR A 413 5.40 5.15 -16.79
N GLN A 414 6.66 4.69 -16.72
CA GLN A 414 7.37 4.52 -15.46
C GLN A 414 8.21 5.73 -15.02
N GLY A 415 8.32 5.92 -13.72
CA GLY A 415 9.13 6.95 -13.08
C GLY A 415 8.67 7.27 -11.67
N ILE A 416 9.39 8.18 -11.01
CA ILE A 416 9.05 8.70 -9.68
C ILE A 416 9.23 10.23 -9.73
N GLY A 417 8.12 10.95 -9.63
CA GLY A 417 8.05 12.40 -9.60
C GLY A 417 8.71 13.02 -8.38
N ALA A 418 9.09 14.30 -8.49
CA ALA A 418 9.64 15.04 -7.34
C ALA A 418 8.63 15.11 -6.20
N GLY A 419 9.02 14.69 -4.99
CA GLY A 419 8.16 14.64 -3.81
C GLY A 419 7.14 13.50 -3.77
N TRP A 420 7.11 12.66 -4.82
CA TRP A 420 6.34 11.42 -4.89
C TRP A 420 7.21 10.22 -4.53
N GLY A 421 6.60 9.05 -4.39
CA GLY A 421 7.30 7.80 -4.14
C GLY A 421 6.52 6.60 -4.64
N ASP A 422 7.27 5.51 -4.70
CA ASP A 422 6.88 4.18 -5.16
C ASP A 422 6.84 3.25 -3.95
N GLU A 423 5.64 2.83 -3.57
CA GLU A 423 5.35 1.95 -2.43
C GLU A 423 4.97 0.57 -2.94
N TYR A 424 5.83 -0.41 -2.69
CA TYR A 424 5.49 -1.83 -2.84
C TYR A 424 4.96 -2.36 -1.52
N GLU A 425 3.64 -2.28 -1.34
CA GLU A 425 2.93 -2.69 -0.12
C GLU A 425 3.13 -4.17 0.21
N PHE A 426 3.27 -4.48 1.49
CA PHE A 426 3.33 -5.85 1.99
C PHE A 426 2.09 -6.64 1.57
N GLY A 427 2.28 -7.89 1.14
CA GLY A 427 1.21 -8.75 0.62
C GLY A 427 1.26 -8.94 -0.90
N ILE A 428 1.79 -7.95 -1.64
CA ILE A 428 2.04 -8.08 -3.08
C ILE A 428 2.93 -9.32 -3.36
N PRO A 429 2.61 -10.17 -4.35
CA PRO A 429 3.45 -11.30 -4.74
C PRO A 429 4.93 -10.94 -4.94
N GLY A 430 5.78 -11.68 -4.24
CA GLY A 430 7.21 -11.52 -4.17
C GLY A 430 7.74 -10.40 -3.27
N GLN A 431 6.85 -9.64 -2.63
CA GLN A 431 7.21 -8.58 -1.67
C GLN A 431 7.43 -9.16 -0.26
N TRP A 432 8.43 -10.04 -0.14
CA TRP A 432 8.80 -10.73 1.09
C TRP A 432 10.22 -11.28 1.08
N VAL A 433 10.72 -11.64 2.27
CA VAL A 433 11.83 -12.58 2.44
C VAL A 433 11.28 -13.95 2.82
N ASP A 434 11.73 -14.99 2.14
CA ASP A 434 11.40 -16.38 2.50
C ASP A 434 12.25 -16.82 3.71
N ILE A 435 11.60 -16.92 4.87
CA ILE A 435 12.22 -17.23 6.15
C ILE A 435 11.93 -18.65 6.62
N THR A 436 11.55 -19.55 5.70
CA THR A 436 11.16 -20.93 6.03
C THR A 436 12.25 -21.68 6.79
N ASP A 437 13.51 -21.49 6.37
CA ASP A 437 14.68 -22.15 6.93
C ASP A 437 15.53 -21.18 7.80
N VAL A 438 14.95 -20.07 8.24
CA VAL A 438 15.62 -18.98 8.99
C VAL A 438 15.09 -18.92 10.42
N ASP A 439 16.00 -18.84 11.40
CA ASP A 439 15.62 -18.54 12.78
C ASP A 439 15.21 -17.06 12.88
N ALA A 440 13.97 -16.83 13.30
CA ALA A 440 13.40 -15.50 13.52
C ALA A 440 13.03 -15.26 15.00
N THR A 441 13.43 -16.17 15.90
CA THR A 441 13.07 -16.08 17.34
C THR A 441 13.84 -14.98 18.07
N GLN A 442 14.96 -14.55 17.52
CA GLN A 442 15.72 -13.39 17.96
C GLN A 442 15.53 -12.21 16.99
N PRO A 443 15.71 -10.96 17.45
CA PRO A 443 15.74 -9.81 16.55
C PRO A 443 16.86 -9.92 15.51
N HIS A 444 16.49 -9.77 14.24
CA HIS A 444 17.40 -9.68 13.12
C HIS A 444 17.03 -8.50 12.23
N ALA A 445 18.04 -7.93 11.56
CA ALA A 445 17.87 -6.88 10.59
C ALA A 445 17.07 -7.36 9.37
N LEU A 446 15.93 -6.71 9.10
CA LEU A 446 15.32 -6.62 7.79
C LEU A 446 15.89 -5.38 7.10
N THR A 447 16.47 -5.56 5.92
CA THR A 447 17.23 -4.52 5.20
C THR A 447 16.64 -4.24 3.84
N PHE A 448 16.72 -2.99 3.41
CA PHE A 448 16.39 -2.54 2.07
C PHE A 448 17.46 -1.54 1.59
N ASP A 449 18.20 -1.89 0.55
CA ASP A 449 19.04 -0.98 -0.22
C ASP A 449 18.36 -0.63 -1.55
N SER A 450 17.95 0.62 -1.73
CA SER A 450 17.42 1.13 -3.00
C SER A 450 18.55 1.54 -3.97
N ASN A 451 18.29 1.45 -5.27
CA ASN A 451 19.24 1.75 -6.36
C ASN A 451 20.69 1.25 -6.10
N PRO A 452 20.88 -0.02 -5.68
CA PRO A 452 22.16 -0.49 -5.17
C PRO A 452 23.28 -0.48 -6.23
N ASP A 453 22.90 -0.55 -7.50
CA ASP A 453 23.81 -0.64 -8.65
C ASP A 453 23.97 0.68 -9.43
N GLN A 454 23.36 1.79 -8.97
CA GLN A 454 23.44 3.11 -9.60
C GLN A 454 22.89 3.15 -11.04
N PHE A 455 21.77 2.49 -11.28
CA PHE A 455 21.09 2.52 -12.59
C PHE A 455 20.00 3.58 -12.67
N LEU A 456 19.57 4.13 -11.54
CA LEU A 456 18.75 5.35 -11.48
C LEU A 456 19.66 6.55 -11.19
N CYS A 457 19.38 7.70 -11.81
CA CYS A 457 20.16 8.91 -11.62
C CYS A 457 19.64 9.72 -10.43
N GLU A 458 20.28 9.58 -9.28
CA GLU A 458 20.05 10.39 -8.08
C GLU A 458 20.91 11.66 -8.12
N GLY A 459 20.67 12.46 -9.15
CA GLY A 459 21.52 13.57 -9.52
C GLY A 459 21.03 14.28 -10.77
N GLN A 460 21.93 14.95 -11.47
CA GLN A 460 21.62 15.63 -12.71
C GLN A 460 21.87 14.70 -13.90
N THR A 461 20.86 14.48 -14.75
CA THR A 461 20.98 13.69 -15.97
C THR A 461 21.83 14.42 -17.01
N LEU A 462 22.64 13.68 -17.76
CA LEU A 462 23.63 14.23 -18.68
C LEU A 462 23.49 13.71 -20.12
N ASP A 463 23.88 14.54 -21.08
CA ASP A 463 24.09 14.15 -22.47
C ASP A 463 25.45 13.44 -22.70
N ALA A 464 25.71 13.08 -23.96
CA ALA A 464 26.94 12.40 -24.37
C ALA A 464 28.22 13.25 -24.16
N ASN A 465 28.09 14.57 -23.99
CA ASN A 465 29.16 15.53 -23.78
C ASN A 465 29.29 15.99 -22.32
N ASN A 466 28.54 15.38 -21.39
CA ASN A 466 28.46 15.73 -19.98
C ASN A 466 27.79 17.09 -19.69
N ASN A 467 26.92 17.56 -20.58
CA ASN A 467 26.06 18.70 -20.29
C ASN A 467 24.78 18.22 -19.59
N PRO A 468 24.26 18.98 -18.62
CA PRO A 468 22.94 18.75 -18.05
C PRO A 468 21.83 18.73 -19.11
N VAL A 469 20.89 17.80 -18.96
CA VAL A 469 19.69 17.71 -19.78
C VAL A 469 18.44 17.60 -18.91
N ASP A 470 17.28 17.89 -19.50
CA ASP A 470 16.00 17.64 -18.85
C ASP A 470 15.78 16.11 -18.73
N PRO A 471 15.51 15.54 -17.54
CA PRO A 471 15.22 14.11 -17.40
C PRO A 471 13.99 13.66 -18.20
N LEU A 472 13.08 14.57 -18.56
CA LEU A 472 11.92 14.26 -19.41
C LEU A 472 12.27 14.15 -20.90
N ASP A 473 13.43 14.66 -21.35
CA ASP A 473 13.90 14.51 -22.72
C ASP A 473 14.76 13.24 -22.87
N LEU A 474 14.07 12.10 -22.99
CA LEU A 474 14.69 10.79 -23.21
C LEU A 474 15.59 10.75 -24.47
N THR A 475 15.43 11.67 -25.42
CA THR A 475 16.27 11.68 -26.64
C THR A 475 17.65 12.32 -26.41
N ALA A 476 17.81 13.11 -25.35
CA ALA A 476 19.02 13.83 -25.01
C ALA A 476 19.91 13.10 -23.99
N ILE A 477 19.35 12.14 -23.22
CA ILE A 477 20.05 11.43 -22.16
C ILE A 477 21.06 10.42 -22.71
N ALA A 478 22.27 10.42 -22.15
CA ALA A 478 23.30 9.41 -22.44
C ALA A 478 23.26 8.23 -21.46
N PHE A 479 23.68 7.07 -21.96
CA PHE A 479 23.87 5.84 -21.17
C PHE A 479 25.30 5.33 -21.35
N ASP A 480 25.92 4.94 -20.25
CA ASP A 480 27.28 4.41 -20.19
C ASP A 480 27.28 2.89 -20.05
N PRO A 481 28.17 2.17 -20.76
CA PRO A 481 28.27 0.72 -20.65
C PRO A 481 28.72 0.30 -19.25
N THR A 482 28.22 -0.85 -18.78
CA THR A 482 28.58 -1.42 -17.48
C THR A 482 29.18 -2.83 -17.64
N SER A 483 29.59 -3.44 -16.52
CA SER A 483 29.96 -4.85 -16.47
C SER A 483 28.77 -5.79 -16.27
N PHE A 484 27.55 -5.26 -16.06
CA PHE A 484 26.35 -6.06 -15.85
C PHE A 484 25.84 -6.64 -17.17
N ILE A 485 25.33 -7.86 -17.08
CA ILE A 485 24.76 -8.62 -18.18
C ILE A 485 23.35 -9.02 -17.78
N ALA A 486 22.36 -8.68 -18.62
CA ALA A 486 20.97 -9.07 -18.41
C ALA A 486 20.79 -10.59 -18.55
N GLU A 487 19.69 -11.13 -18.05
CA GLU A 487 19.40 -12.58 -18.09
C GLU A 487 19.38 -13.15 -19.52
N ASN A 488 19.04 -12.33 -20.51
CA ASN A 488 19.07 -12.68 -21.93
C ASN A 488 20.49 -12.69 -22.54
N GLY A 489 21.53 -12.42 -21.74
CA GLY A 489 22.94 -12.39 -22.16
C GLY A 489 23.40 -11.07 -22.78
N LEU A 490 22.55 -10.03 -22.84
CA LEU A 490 22.91 -8.73 -23.41
C LEU A 490 23.61 -7.83 -22.39
N PRO A 491 24.58 -7.00 -22.82
CA PRO A 491 25.23 -6.04 -21.93
C PRO A 491 24.25 -4.95 -21.51
N GLN A 492 24.32 -4.55 -20.25
CA GLN A 492 23.52 -3.47 -19.70
C GLN A 492 24.29 -2.14 -19.67
N SER A 493 23.56 -1.06 -19.89
CA SER A 493 24.09 0.30 -19.78
C SER A 493 23.30 1.06 -18.71
N ARG A 494 23.98 1.91 -17.96
CA ARG A 494 23.34 2.77 -16.93
C ARG A 494 23.22 4.19 -17.43
N ILE A 495 22.21 4.90 -16.95
CA ILE A 495 22.06 6.33 -17.24
C ILE A 495 23.31 7.10 -16.81
N ARG A 496 23.76 8.05 -17.64
CA ARG A 496 24.84 8.94 -17.26
C ARG A 496 24.32 10.01 -16.30
N CYS A 497 24.95 10.07 -15.13
CA CYS A 497 24.49 10.89 -14.02
C CYS A 497 25.64 11.67 -13.38
N LEU A 498 25.43 12.96 -13.13
CA LEU A 498 26.24 13.74 -12.21
C LEU A 498 25.68 13.56 -10.79
N LEU A 499 26.26 12.61 -10.04
CA LEU A 499 25.86 12.31 -8.67
C LEU A 499 26.45 13.36 -7.69
N PRO A 500 25.64 13.93 -6.78
CA PRO A 500 26.16 14.75 -5.69
C PRO A 500 26.96 13.90 -4.69
N SER A 501 27.79 14.55 -3.88
CA SER A 501 28.40 13.89 -2.73
C SER A 501 27.28 13.45 -1.77
N LEU A 502 27.31 12.20 -1.31
CA LEU A 502 26.35 11.61 -0.37
C LEU A 502 24.99 11.22 -0.97
N TRP A 503 24.83 11.11 -2.30
CA TRP A 503 23.58 10.65 -2.93
C TRP A 503 23.02 9.33 -2.34
N GLN A 504 23.87 8.47 -1.79
CA GLN A 504 23.48 7.15 -1.30
C GLN A 504 23.13 7.08 0.20
N VAL A 505 23.23 8.18 0.96
CA VAL A 505 23.16 8.11 2.44
C VAL A 505 21.78 7.75 2.98
N ASN A 506 20.74 7.97 2.19
CA ASN A 506 19.33 7.70 2.47
C ASN A 506 18.79 6.50 1.67
N ASN A 507 19.65 5.81 0.91
CA ASN A 507 19.24 4.64 0.13
C ASN A 507 19.19 3.34 0.93
N HIS A 508 19.50 3.37 2.21
CA HIS A 508 19.47 2.20 3.09
C HIS A 508 18.45 2.37 4.21
N GLY A 509 17.55 1.40 4.35
CA GLY A 509 16.66 1.24 5.49
C GLY A 509 16.91 -0.09 6.21
N GLU A 510 16.83 -0.06 7.53
CA GLU A 510 16.91 -1.26 8.36
C GLU A 510 15.95 -1.17 9.55
N THR A 511 15.28 -2.28 9.86
CA THR A 511 14.54 -2.46 11.11
C THR A 511 14.77 -3.84 11.70
N GLN A 512 14.62 -3.98 13.02
CA GLN A 512 14.84 -5.23 13.73
C GLN A 512 13.53 -6.00 13.90
N ILE A 513 13.40 -7.15 13.23
CA ILE A 513 12.21 -7.99 13.25
C ILE A 513 12.50 -9.31 13.97
N SER A 514 11.57 -9.73 14.82
CA SER A 514 11.55 -11.05 15.45
C SER A 514 10.13 -11.55 15.58
N SER A 515 9.98 -12.86 15.65
CA SER A 515 8.71 -13.53 15.93
C SER A 515 8.97 -14.79 16.74
N GLN A 516 8.20 -14.98 17.81
CA GLN A 516 8.31 -16.13 18.71
C GLN A 516 7.81 -17.45 18.07
N GLY A 517 7.55 -17.45 16.75
CA GLY A 517 7.02 -18.57 15.98
C GLY A 517 5.59 -18.32 15.52
N GLY A 518 5.11 -19.12 14.56
CA GLY A 518 3.77 -18.95 13.97
C GLY A 518 3.72 -17.87 12.89
N SER A 519 2.60 -17.16 12.84
CA SER A 519 2.24 -16.08 11.90
C SER A 519 1.65 -14.87 12.65
N PHE A 520 1.27 -13.81 11.93
CA PHE A 520 0.62 -12.63 12.50
C PHE A 520 -0.70 -12.97 13.23
N VAL A 521 -1.35 -14.07 12.88
CA VAL A 521 -2.53 -14.60 13.57
C VAL A 521 -2.24 -14.93 15.04
N THR A 522 -1.00 -15.31 15.34
CA THR A 522 -0.54 -15.58 16.71
C THR A 522 0.08 -14.37 17.40
N ASP A 523 0.25 -13.25 16.71
CA ASP A 523 0.74 -12.00 17.30
C ASP A 523 -0.40 -11.28 18.05
N PRO A 524 -0.10 -10.48 19.09
CA PRO A 524 -1.12 -9.72 19.80
C PRO A 524 -1.92 -8.78 18.88
N CYS A 525 -3.21 -8.63 19.13
CA CYS A 525 -4.00 -7.59 18.48
C CYS A 525 -3.58 -6.20 18.97
N THR A 526 -3.20 -5.31 18.06
CA THR A 526 -2.68 -3.97 18.38
C THR A 526 -3.61 -2.84 17.95
N ARG A 527 -4.63 -3.11 17.12
CA ARG A 527 -5.51 -2.08 16.54
C ARG A 527 -6.91 -2.02 17.16
N GLY A 528 -7.11 -2.75 18.25
CA GLY A 528 -8.43 -2.88 18.86
C GLY A 528 -9.41 -3.69 18.03
N GLN A 529 -8.90 -4.69 17.29
CA GLN A 529 -9.73 -5.70 16.64
C GLN A 529 -10.44 -6.55 17.71
N ILE A 530 -11.72 -6.85 17.49
CA ILE A 530 -12.52 -7.68 18.40
C ILE A 530 -13.35 -8.70 17.63
N GLY A 531 -13.87 -9.70 18.35
CA GLY A 531 -14.78 -10.67 17.76
C GLY A 531 -14.07 -11.86 17.11
N PRO A 532 -14.85 -12.77 16.51
CA PRO A 532 -14.36 -14.04 15.99
C PRO A 532 -13.55 -13.90 14.70
N LEU A 533 -13.84 -12.89 13.88
CA LEU A 533 -13.23 -12.74 12.56
C LEU A 533 -11.82 -12.15 12.58
N ARG A 534 -11.31 -11.69 13.72
CA ARG A 534 -9.98 -11.09 13.78
C ARG A 534 -8.88 -12.11 13.46
N ASP A 535 -7.78 -11.62 12.90
CA ASP A 535 -6.61 -12.42 12.53
C ASP A 535 -5.40 -12.09 13.41
N CYS A 536 -5.64 -12.04 14.72
CA CYS A 536 -4.63 -11.77 15.73
C CYS A 536 -5.03 -12.33 17.10
N GLY A 537 -4.03 -12.51 17.96
CA GLY A 537 -4.18 -12.87 19.37
C GLY A 537 -4.49 -14.36 19.60
N PHE A 538 -4.32 -15.21 18.60
CA PHE A 538 -4.52 -16.64 18.73
C PHE A 538 -3.31 -17.34 19.36
N GLN A 539 -3.60 -18.43 20.06
CA GLN A 539 -2.57 -19.31 20.62
C GLN A 539 -2.81 -20.73 20.12
N ALA A 540 -1.74 -21.43 19.75
CA ALA A 540 -1.84 -22.83 19.36
C ALA A 540 -2.37 -23.67 20.54
N ALA A 541 -3.32 -24.55 20.24
CA ALA A 541 -3.87 -25.49 21.20
C ALA A 541 -2.82 -26.56 21.59
N PRO A 542 -2.85 -27.07 22.84
CA PRO A 542 -1.84 -28.00 23.34
C PRO A 542 -1.84 -29.37 22.63
N GLU A 543 -2.93 -29.73 21.93
CA GLU A 543 -3.06 -30.95 21.13
C GLU A 543 -2.07 -31.01 19.95
N GLY A 544 -1.53 -29.86 19.52
CA GLY A 544 -0.57 -29.77 18.43
C GLY A 544 -1.16 -30.15 17.08
N LEU A 545 -0.49 -31.05 16.35
CA LEU A 545 -0.85 -31.43 14.99
C LEU A 545 -1.77 -32.65 14.96
N LEU A 546 -2.97 -32.47 14.43
CA LEU A 546 -4.00 -33.51 14.35
C LEU A 546 -4.08 -34.10 12.95
N SER A 547 -4.44 -35.38 12.87
CA SER A 547 -4.65 -36.10 11.61
C SER A 547 -6.10 -36.51 11.47
N CYS A 548 -6.61 -36.49 10.24
CA CYS A 548 -7.97 -36.88 9.91
C CYS A 548 -8.02 -37.43 8.48
N THR A 549 -9.16 -38.02 8.09
CA THR A 549 -9.37 -38.48 6.71
C THR A 549 -9.78 -37.29 5.85
N PRO A 550 -9.03 -36.89 4.80
CA PRO A 550 -9.39 -35.76 3.95
C PRO A 550 -10.81 -35.85 3.43
N GLY A 551 -11.54 -34.73 3.44
CA GLY A 551 -12.93 -34.67 2.98
C GLY A 551 -13.95 -35.29 3.95
N ALA A 552 -13.51 -36.03 4.98
CA ALA A 552 -14.42 -36.50 6.01
C ALA A 552 -14.80 -35.35 6.96
N THR A 553 -16.00 -35.41 7.51
CA THR A 553 -16.43 -34.51 8.59
C THR A 553 -15.67 -34.82 9.87
N VAL A 554 -15.03 -33.82 10.45
CA VAL A 554 -14.47 -33.84 11.79
C VAL A 554 -15.49 -33.21 12.74
N ASN A 555 -15.87 -33.94 13.79
CA ASN A 555 -16.72 -33.42 14.85
C ASN A 555 -15.87 -33.28 16.13
N LEU A 556 -15.62 -32.04 16.54
CA LEU A 556 -14.86 -31.72 17.75
C LEU A 556 -15.80 -31.22 18.83
N SER A 557 -15.91 -31.98 19.92
CA SER A 557 -16.48 -31.47 21.16
C SER A 557 -15.45 -30.57 21.84
N CYS A 558 -15.74 -29.27 21.89
CA CYS A 558 -14.92 -28.24 22.49
C CYS A 558 -15.51 -27.85 23.84
N LYS A 559 -14.69 -27.79 24.89
CA LYS A 559 -15.13 -27.38 26.23
C LYS A 559 -14.16 -26.39 26.85
N VAL A 560 -14.66 -25.19 27.17
CA VAL A 560 -13.90 -24.17 27.88
C VAL A 560 -13.73 -24.58 29.35
N ALA A 561 -12.55 -24.33 29.90
CA ALA A 561 -12.26 -24.57 31.31
C ALA A 561 -13.26 -23.84 32.22
N ARG A 562 -13.60 -24.46 33.36
CA ARG A 562 -14.59 -23.94 34.30
C ARG A 562 -14.21 -22.53 34.77
N GLY A 563 -15.11 -21.56 34.59
CA GLY A 563 -14.90 -20.16 34.98
C GLY A 563 -14.20 -19.32 33.90
N GLY A 564 -13.79 -19.92 32.77
CA GLY A 564 -13.34 -19.19 31.59
C GLY A 564 -14.49 -18.53 30.84
N GLY A 565 -14.23 -17.37 30.23
CA GLY A 565 -15.15 -16.73 29.29
C GLY A 565 -15.12 -17.41 27.91
N PRO A 566 -16.02 -17.01 26.98
CA PRO A 566 -16.07 -17.57 25.64
C PRO A 566 -14.72 -17.48 24.93
N GLN A 567 -14.38 -18.52 24.17
CA GLN A 567 -13.19 -18.56 23.33
C GLN A 567 -13.61 -18.70 21.87
N VAL A 568 -12.84 -18.13 20.96
CA VAL A 568 -12.88 -18.44 19.53
C VAL A 568 -11.96 -19.63 19.31
N VAL A 569 -12.46 -20.65 18.63
CA VAL A 569 -11.70 -21.83 18.19
C VAL A 569 -11.57 -21.74 16.68
N ARG A 570 -10.33 -21.71 16.20
CA ARG A 570 -10.00 -21.75 14.78
C ARG A 570 -9.25 -23.02 14.41
N ALA A 571 -9.65 -23.64 13.32
CA ALA A 571 -8.98 -24.80 12.75
C ALA A 571 -8.33 -24.42 11.42
N CYS A 572 -7.03 -24.68 11.32
CA CYS A 572 -6.23 -24.43 10.12
C CYS A 572 -5.58 -25.71 9.64
N GLU A 573 -5.22 -25.78 8.36
CA GLU A 573 -4.39 -26.87 7.84
C GLU A 573 -3.06 -26.98 8.64
N ARG A 574 -2.48 -28.18 8.65
CA ARG A 574 -1.07 -28.36 9.06
C ARG A 574 -0.19 -28.60 7.85
N SER A 575 1.05 -28.12 7.91
CA SER A 575 2.09 -28.51 6.97
C SER A 575 2.77 -29.80 7.43
N ALA A 576 2.81 -30.81 6.57
CA ALA A 576 3.56 -32.04 6.82
C ALA A 576 5.07 -31.84 6.67
N VAL A 577 5.51 -31.00 5.73
CA VAL A 577 6.92 -30.77 5.43
C VAL A 577 7.57 -29.91 6.52
N LEU A 578 6.90 -28.84 6.93
CA LEU A 578 7.40 -27.93 7.96
C LEU A 578 7.15 -28.48 9.37
N GLY A 579 6.21 -29.40 9.54
CA GLY A 579 5.87 -29.97 10.85
C GLY A 579 5.21 -28.96 11.80
N VAL A 580 4.41 -28.04 11.26
CA VAL A 580 3.72 -26.98 12.01
C VAL A 580 2.26 -26.85 11.59
N GLY A 581 1.44 -26.24 12.45
CA GLY A 581 0.14 -25.70 12.05
C GLY A 581 0.35 -24.35 11.36
N VAL A 582 -0.35 -24.09 10.25
CA VAL A 582 -0.14 -22.89 9.42
C VAL A 582 -0.97 -21.70 9.88
N ALA A 583 -1.11 -21.48 11.19
CA ALA A 583 -1.81 -20.38 11.87
C ALA A 583 -2.42 -19.35 10.88
N CYS A 584 -3.63 -19.64 10.43
CA CYS A 584 -4.21 -19.07 9.22
C CYS A 584 -5.24 -17.99 9.53
N ALA A 585 -5.35 -17.03 8.61
CA ALA A 585 -6.42 -16.03 8.62
C ALA A 585 -7.80 -16.71 8.58
N VAL A 586 -8.84 -15.99 9.01
CA VAL A 586 -10.20 -16.55 9.07
C VAL A 586 -10.68 -17.00 7.68
N GLY A 587 -10.30 -16.28 6.62
CA GLY A 587 -10.62 -16.60 5.24
C GLY A 587 -9.99 -17.92 4.74
N ASP A 588 -8.87 -18.33 5.34
CA ASP A 588 -8.16 -19.58 5.02
C ASP A 588 -8.47 -20.72 6.00
N SER A 589 -9.26 -20.45 7.05
CA SER A 589 -9.60 -21.44 8.06
C SER A 589 -10.65 -22.44 7.58
N VAL A 590 -10.56 -23.69 8.05
CA VAL A 590 -11.59 -24.71 7.77
C VAL A 590 -12.75 -24.65 8.77
N ALA A 591 -12.53 -24.01 9.91
CA ALA A 591 -13.55 -23.67 10.90
C ALA A 591 -13.10 -22.49 11.75
N ASP A 592 -14.05 -21.63 12.07
CA ASP A 592 -13.94 -20.57 13.07
C ASP A 592 -15.25 -20.55 13.86
N ALA A 593 -15.18 -20.71 15.18
CA ALA A 593 -16.37 -20.87 16.02
C ALA A 593 -16.19 -20.30 17.43
N ILE A 594 -17.24 -19.64 17.91
CA ILE A 594 -17.33 -19.20 19.31
C ILE A 594 -17.77 -20.38 20.18
N VAL A 595 -17.00 -20.68 21.21
CA VAL A 595 -17.29 -21.70 22.22
C VAL A 595 -17.50 -21.01 23.56
N ASP A 596 -18.74 -21.00 24.03
CA ASP A 596 -19.11 -20.54 25.37
C ASP A 596 -19.53 -21.74 26.23
N GLY A 597 -18.70 -22.12 27.20
CA GLY A 597 -18.86 -23.33 27.99
C GLY A 597 -18.55 -24.61 27.22
N SER A 598 -19.43 -25.04 26.31
CA SER A 598 -19.23 -26.23 25.46
C SER A 598 -20.00 -26.15 24.14
N ALA A 599 -19.36 -26.54 23.04
CA ALA A 599 -19.96 -26.59 21.72
C ALA A 599 -19.35 -27.71 20.87
N THR A 600 -20.06 -28.16 19.85
CA THR A 600 -19.49 -29.03 18.81
C THR A 600 -19.09 -28.17 17.61
N VAL A 601 -17.81 -28.19 17.26
CA VAL A 601 -17.27 -27.54 16.05
C VAL A 601 -17.11 -28.61 14.99
N SER A 602 -17.77 -28.41 13.84
CA SER A 602 -17.77 -29.38 12.74
C SER A 602 -17.18 -28.75 11.49
N PHE A 603 -16.26 -29.46 10.83
CA PHE A 603 -15.66 -29.01 9.57
C PHE A 603 -15.23 -30.18 8.69
N THR A 604 -14.93 -29.88 7.44
CA THR A 604 -14.37 -30.85 6.51
C THR A 604 -12.86 -30.94 6.73
N CYS A 605 -12.34 -32.14 7.00
CA CYS A 605 -10.91 -32.36 7.17
C CYS A 605 -10.14 -31.83 5.94
N PRO A 606 -9.22 -30.86 6.12
CA PRO A 606 -8.42 -30.35 5.02
C PRO A 606 -7.43 -31.41 4.54
N VAL A 607 -7.16 -31.38 3.24
CA VAL A 607 -6.00 -32.06 2.65
C VAL A 607 -4.75 -31.37 3.17
N VAL A 608 -3.75 -32.15 3.58
CA VAL A 608 -2.40 -31.62 3.86
C VAL A 608 -1.67 -31.52 2.53
N ARG A 609 -1.61 -30.31 1.97
CA ARG A 609 -1.23 -30.06 0.56
C ARG A 609 0.23 -30.37 0.23
N ASP A 610 1.08 -30.44 1.24
CA ASP A 610 2.48 -30.83 1.15
C ASP A 610 2.76 -32.22 1.75
N GLY A 611 1.70 -32.98 2.07
CA GLY A 611 1.78 -34.31 2.66
C GLY A 611 1.77 -35.44 1.64
N ALA A 612 1.85 -36.68 2.14
CA ALA A 612 1.61 -37.86 1.33
C ALA A 612 0.20 -37.83 0.71
N THR A 613 0.04 -38.40 -0.48
CA THR A 613 -1.27 -38.49 -1.15
C THR A 613 -2.32 -39.11 -0.22
N GLY A 614 -3.44 -38.39 -0.01
CA GLY A 614 -4.50 -38.82 0.89
C GLY A 614 -4.29 -38.47 2.37
N ALA A 615 -3.24 -37.71 2.71
CA ALA A 615 -3.05 -37.19 4.07
C ALA A 615 -3.98 -36.01 4.37
N GLY A 616 -4.62 -36.04 5.53
CA GLY A 616 -5.46 -34.97 6.05
C GLY A 616 -5.07 -34.63 7.48
N GLY A 617 -5.28 -33.37 7.86
CA GLY A 617 -4.85 -32.91 9.17
C GLY A 617 -4.92 -31.42 9.35
N TYR A 618 -5.01 -31.01 10.60
CA TYR A 618 -5.23 -29.63 11.01
C TYR A 618 -4.50 -29.33 12.33
N ALA A 619 -4.41 -28.06 12.65
CA ALA A 619 -4.03 -27.55 13.97
C ALA A 619 -5.14 -26.63 14.49
N LEU A 620 -5.27 -26.58 15.81
CA LEU A 620 -6.28 -25.77 16.49
C LEU A 620 -5.63 -24.57 17.14
N TYR A 621 -6.36 -23.45 17.13
CA TYR A 621 -5.95 -22.19 17.71
C TYR A 621 -7.10 -21.61 18.52
N THR A 622 -6.77 -20.97 19.64
CA THR A 622 -7.77 -20.38 20.53
C THR A 622 -7.42 -18.97 20.97
N THR A 623 -8.42 -18.13 21.16
CA THR A 623 -8.30 -16.79 21.75
C THR A 623 -9.59 -16.43 22.49
N PRO A 624 -9.58 -15.57 23.52
CA PRO A 624 -10.82 -15.06 24.11
C PRO A 624 -11.72 -14.38 23.08
N LEU A 625 -13.04 -14.36 23.24
CA LEU A 625 -13.89 -13.63 22.27
C LEU A 625 -13.63 -12.11 22.29
N LEU A 626 -13.39 -11.53 23.46
CA LEU A 626 -13.19 -10.10 23.65
C LEU A 626 -11.85 -9.77 24.32
N PRO A 627 -11.27 -8.58 24.09
CA PRO A 627 -10.00 -8.17 24.72
C PRO A 627 -10.06 -8.09 26.25
N THR A 628 -11.25 -7.91 26.83
CA THR A 628 -11.45 -7.83 28.29
C THR A 628 -11.45 -9.19 28.99
N GLN A 629 -11.45 -10.28 28.22
CA GLN A 629 -11.57 -11.64 28.74
C GLN A 629 -10.20 -12.28 28.91
N THR A 630 -10.05 -13.11 29.94
CA THR A 630 -8.81 -13.87 30.15
C THR A 630 -8.78 -15.10 29.24
N PRO A 631 -7.61 -15.44 28.65
CA PRO A 631 -7.40 -16.73 28.00
C PRO A 631 -7.81 -17.89 28.90
N ALA A 632 -8.58 -18.81 28.34
CA ALA A 632 -9.00 -20.02 29.04
C ALA A 632 -8.70 -21.23 28.16
N SER A 633 -8.15 -22.29 28.77
CA SER A 633 -7.90 -23.54 28.05
C SER A 633 -9.20 -24.13 27.52
N VAL A 634 -9.15 -24.62 26.28
CA VAL A 634 -10.23 -25.39 25.65
C VAL A 634 -9.77 -26.84 25.56
N THR A 635 -10.59 -27.77 26.02
CA THR A 635 -10.38 -29.20 25.83
C THR A 635 -11.10 -29.65 24.57
N PHE A 636 -10.40 -30.41 23.73
CA PHE A 636 -10.94 -30.94 22.48
C PHE A 636 -11.11 -32.46 22.55
N THR A 637 -12.24 -32.96 22.05
CA THR A 637 -12.49 -34.41 21.92
C THR A 637 -13.08 -34.70 20.55
N ALA A 638 -12.35 -35.46 19.72
CA ALA A 638 -12.81 -35.88 18.40
C ALA A 638 -13.75 -37.08 18.50
N HIS A 639 -14.77 -37.13 17.63
CA HIS A 639 -15.77 -38.19 17.56
C HIS A 639 -15.84 -38.86 16.19
#